data_AF-C3Z8W1-F1
#
_entry.id   AF-C3Z8W1-F1
#
_cell.length_a   1.000
_cell.length_b   1.000
_cell.length_c   1.000
_cell.angle_alpha   90.00
_cell.angle_beta   90.00
_cell.angle_gamma   90.00
#
_symmetry.space_group_name_H-M   'P 1'
#
loop_
_entity.id
_entity.type
_entity.pdbx_description
1 polymer ?
#
loop_
_entity_poly.entity_id
_entity_poly.type
_entity_poly.pdbx_seq_one_letter_code
_entity_poly.pdbx_strand_id
1 'polypeptide(L)'
;MGKKVKKEVEPPPKDVFDPVGVESKKAQTVVLMLSSPEEEVLTKACEAVYKFSEKCEENRSTMLELGAVEPLFRLLGNEDKMVRRNACMAFGVLAEHAEVRKVMRKIECIPAVLALLAPEEDTICHEFASLCISNMAQEFTNKVIIFEQSGLDSLIRLMASPDPDVQKNSTEALCRLVDDFHSRAAIRELGGVPPLLDLLKSEYPAIQLVALDTLTKITLDAETRAALREAEGLERLIEFLGTKEYDDLHVNALHVLSNCLEDAESILELQGTGGLQRLMQFTSETTIPDVQQYAAKSISKATKYAENWKMFHENEVEKALVTLLGADSASVQVAAAQAISAISEHTGSKDAFCKVEEARGMELLVKLLGSENSDVKEAAALAVSNLTTTHPSNCLEVVEHSGIEPLVHLLAEQKDGAVANAAVALANLAGDEIIRMEVVRMGVVPALIQPLKSSNSLVVSKACLALAAFMCDSDARSELRSNGGLDILIKHLNSDNDDVRRGAAWAVLVCGGDPPTATDICKLGGLEILQEINQSVSRQNKFTQAAMDKLLDSNLPAKFALTGYLGPDNAITDGFFDAGPLRPDSRFMSLDELNTREVNEKRPILLVNVQPQEQQSPQPPEVESKTETKAANQKPSKKELAKGKSKASKEKEEKQKEEEMQLLQLILQQQEGEGGSYHPPMDHALYEYIGEVSNKIRPMATTREQVVALARFVAYKMGGPVERGKLSTFSYELPISQIKYELKSNILPIGRVKTGIHYHRALLFKALADRIAVPCSLVRGEYNRAWNEVVLNVDDTANGAKYPPKLYVVDLMHIPGRLMEGDSSEAVQYKKL
;
A
#
# COMPACT_ATOMS: atom_id res chain seq x y z
N MET A 1 8.17 -15.10 -87.68
CA MET A 1 9.49 -14.80 -88.29
C MET A 1 9.34 -13.56 -89.16
N GLY A 2 10.02 -12.46 -88.83
CA GLY A 2 10.07 -11.25 -89.65
C GLY A 2 11.40 -10.54 -89.43
N LYS A 3 12.30 -10.59 -90.42
CA LYS A 3 13.58 -9.88 -90.42
C LYS A 3 13.31 -8.38 -90.49
N LYS A 4 13.61 -7.64 -89.41
CA LYS A 4 13.74 -6.18 -89.48
C LYS A 4 15.09 -5.83 -90.12
N VAL A 5 14.99 -5.15 -91.25
CA VAL A 5 16.08 -4.54 -92.01
C VAL A 5 16.83 -3.55 -91.10
N LYS A 6 18.14 -3.71 -90.97
CA LYS A 6 19.03 -2.72 -90.36
C LYS A 6 19.01 -1.48 -91.25
N LYS A 7 18.52 -0.36 -90.70
CA LYS A 7 18.69 0.97 -91.26
C LYS A 7 20.19 1.30 -91.09
N GLU A 8 20.92 1.44 -92.18
CA GLU A 8 22.29 1.94 -92.15
C GLU A 8 22.27 3.35 -91.55
N VAL A 9 22.94 3.49 -90.40
CA VAL A 9 23.17 4.76 -89.73
C VAL A 9 24.36 5.40 -90.44
N GLU A 10 24.21 6.65 -90.88
CA GLU A 10 25.31 7.43 -91.46
C GLU A 10 26.52 7.45 -90.50
N PRO A 11 27.75 7.33 -91.01
CA PRO A 11 28.93 7.36 -90.16
C PRO A 11 29.00 8.72 -89.44
N PRO A 12 29.36 8.75 -88.15
CA PRO A 12 29.50 10.00 -87.42
C PRO A 12 30.60 10.88 -88.08
N PRO A 13 30.53 12.21 -87.91
CA PRO A 13 31.56 13.11 -88.42
C PRO A 13 32.95 12.68 -87.93
N LYS A 14 33.99 12.88 -88.76
CA LYS A 14 35.38 12.45 -88.50
C LYS A 14 36.07 13.07 -87.27
N ASP A 15 35.35 13.85 -86.47
CA ASP A 15 35.83 14.57 -85.28
C ASP A 15 35.11 14.13 -84.00
N VAL A 16 34.59 12.90 -83.93
CA VAL A 16 34.03 12.32 -82.68
C VAL A 16 35.07 11.37 -82.09
N PHE A 17 35.65 11.75 -80.95
CA PHE A 17 36.47 10.85 -80.14
C PHE A 17 35.62 9.71 -79.59
N ASP A 18 36.18 8.50 -79.53
CA ASP A 18 35.55 7.38 -78.81
C ASP A 18 35.30 7.78 -77.35
N PRO A 19 34.13 7.46 -76.76
CA PRO A 19 33.84 7.80 -75.37
C PRO A 19 34.88 7.17 -74.45
N VAL A 20 35.61 8.01 -73.71
CA VAL A 20 36.59 7.58 -72.73
C VAL A 20 35.85 7.06 -71.50
N GLY A 21 36.01 5.77 -71.19
CA GLY A 21 35.45 5.18 -69.97
C GLY A 21 36.10 5.79 -68.73
N VAL A 22 35.36 6.63 -68.02
CA VAL A 22 35.82 7.27 -66.77
C VAL A 22 35.60 6.31 -65.59
N GLU A 23 36.48 5.32 -65.43
CA GLU A 23 36.45 4.40 -64.29
C GLU A 23 37.75 4.50 -63.47
N SER A 24 37.65 4.99 -62.23
CA SER A 24 38.76 5.01 -61.27
C SER A 24 38.57 3.94 -60.19
N LYS A 25 39.61 3.15 -59.92
CA LYS A 25 39.62 2.12 -58.86
C LYS A 25 40.06 2.63 -57.49
N LYS A 26 40.43 3.91 -57.36
CA LYS A 26 40.92 4.50 -56.11
C LYS A 26 39.84 5.41 -55.50
N ALA A 27 39.41 5.09 -54.28
CA ALA A 27 38.41 5.83 -53.51
C ALA A 27 38.67 7.36 -53.47
N GLN A 28 39.90 7.76 -53.13
CA GLN A 28 40.29 9.18 -53.08
C GLN A 28 40.10 9.91 -54.41
N THR A 29 40.42 9.26 -55.53
CA THR A 29 40.23 9.85 -56.86
C THR A 29 38.75 9.97 -57.19
N VAL A 30 37.93 8.98 -56.84
CA VAL A 30 36.48 9.04 -57.04
C VAL A 30 35.86 10.18 -56.23
N VAL A 31 36.29 10.41 -54.99
CA VAL A 31 35.79 11.54 -54.18
C VAL A 31 36.15 12.88 -54.80
N LEU A 32 37.35 13.03 -55.38
CA LEU A 32 37.72 14.25 -56.12
C LEU A 32 36.84 14.48 -57.35
N MET A 33 36.44 13.41 -58.04
CA MET A 33 35.57 13.48 -59.22
C MET A 33 34.16 14.02 -58.91
N LEU A 34 33.72 13.98 -57.64
CA LEU A 34 32.44 14.59 -57.20
C LEU A 34 32.41 16.13 -57.33
N SER A 35 33.56 16.76 -57.60
CA SER A 35 33.65 18.21 -57.89
C SER A 35 33.83 18.51 -59.38
N SER A 36 33.65 17.52 -60.26
CA SER A 36 33.72 17.70 -61.71
C SER A 36 32.59 18.60 -62.21
N PRO A 37 32.83 19.46 -63.23
CA PRO A 37 31.75 20.18 -63.92
C PRO A 37 30.95 19.29 -64.87
N GLU A 38 31.49 18.13 -65.26
CA GLU A 38 30.88 17.22 -66.24
C GLU A 38 29.89 16.24 -65.59
N GLU A 39 28.63 16.26 -66.02
CA GLU A 39 27.53 15.44 -65.47
C GLU A 39 27.79 13.93 -65.60
N GLU A 40 28.39 13.48 -66.70
CA GLU A 40 28.75 12.06 -66.89
C GLU A 40 29.78 11.60 -65.85
N VAL A 41 30.74 12.46 -65.52
CA VAL A 41 31.77 12.18 -64.50
C VAL A 41 31.15 12.14 -63.12
N LEU A 42 30.27 13.09 -62.80
CA LEU A 42 29.53 13.13 -61.53
C LEU A 42 28.67 11.87 -61.36
N THR A 43 27.93 11.48 -62.40
CA THR A 43 27.09 10.28 -62.42
C THR A 43 27.91 9.03 -62.08
N LYS A 44 29.06 8.86 -62.74
CA LYS A 44 29.97 7.72 -62.51
C LYS A 44 30.65 7.78 -61.15
N ALA A 45 31.01 8.96 -60.69
CA ALA A 45 31.61 9.14 -59.37
C ALA A 45 30.62 8.77 -58.26
N CYS A 46 29.40 9.29 -58.30
CA CYS A 46 28.35 8.96 -57.32
C CYS A 46 28.02 7.46 -57.33
N GLU A 47 27.89 6.84 -58.52
CA GLU A 47 27.65 5.39 -58.66
C GLU A 47 28.77 4.57 -58.00
N ALA A 48 30.03 4.97 -58.22
CA ALA A 48 31.18 4.31 -57.63
C ALA A 48 31.24 4.48 -56.11
N VAL A 49 30.90 5.66 -55.57
CA VAL A 49 30.83 5.89 -54.12
C VAL A 49 29.74 5.02 -53.48
N TYR A 50 28.55 4.97 -54.07
CA TYR A 50 27.46 4.11 -53.62
C TYR A 50 27.90 2.64 -53.56
N LYS A 51 28.35 2.06 -54.69
CA LYS A 51 28.78 0.65 -54.77
C LYS A 51 29.94 0.32 -53.85
N PHE A 52 30.79 1.31 -53.53
CA PHE A 52 31.87 1.13 -52.57
C PHE A 52 31.34 1.12 -51.13
N SER A 53 30.47 2.08 -50.79
CA SER A 53 29.91 2.27 -49.45
C SER A 53 28.97 1.15 -49.02
N GLU A 54 28.22 0.58 -49.96
CA GLU A 54 27.25 -0.49 -49.71
C GLU A 54 27.89 -1.78 -49.17
N LYS A 55 29.16 -2.04 -49.51
CA LYS A 55 29.81 -3.33 -49.20
C LYS A 55 30.07 -3.59 -47.72
N CYS A 56 30.48 -2.57 -46.97
CA CYS A 56 30.80 -2.72 -45.55
C CYS A 56 30.91 -1.37 -44.83
N GLU A 57 30.88 -1.41 -43.50
CA GLU A 57 30.95 -0.21 -42.65
C GLU A 57 32.28 0.52 -42.78
N GLU A 58 33.40 -0.20 -42.91
CA GLU A 58 34.74 0.37 -43.08
C GLU A 58 34.85 1.23 -44.35
N ASN A 59 34.12 0.86 -45.41
CA ASN A 59 34.08 1.65 -46.64
C ASN A 59 33.31 2.96 -46.44
N ARG A 60 32.23 2.95 -45.66
CA ARG A 60 31.50 4.18 -45.27
C ARG A 60 32.39 5.09 -44.43
N SER A 61 33.16 4.52 -43.49
CA SER A 61 34.16 5.25 -42.71
C SER A 61 35.27 5.83 -43.61
N THR A 62 35.75 5.07 -44.59
CA THR A 62 36.73 5.55 -45.57
C THR A 62 36.19 6.73 -46.40
N MET A 63 34.92 6.68 -46.84
CA MET A 63 34.29 7.80 -47.55
C MET A 63 34.15 9.05 -46.65
N LEU A 64 33.87 8.85 -45.37
CA LEU A 64 33.82 9.93 -44.38
C LEU A 64 35.20 10.59 -44.22
N GLU A 65 36.26 9.81 -44.02
CA GLU A 65 37.64 10.30 -43.89
C GLU A 65 38.11 11.06 -45.13
N LEU A 66 37.67 10.63 -46.31
CA LEU A 66 37.99 11.28 -47.58
C LEU A 66 37.13 12.52 -47.87
N GLY A 67 36.14 12.83 -47.03
CA GLY A 67 35.30 14.04 -47.17
C GLY A 67 34.21 13.93 -48.24
N ALA A 68 33.68 12.74 -48.51
CA ALA A 68 32.69 12.53 -49.57
C ALA A 68 31.30 13.13 -49.27
N VAL A 69 30.95 13.32 -47.99
CA VAL A 69 29.59 13.68 -47.55
C VAL A 69 29.14 15.06 -48.06
N GLU A 70 29.98 16.10 -47.95
CA GLU A 70 29.65 17.47 -48.38
C GLU A 70 29.50 17.63 -49.90
N PRO A 71 30.39 17.06 -50.75
CA PRO A 71 30.18 17.02 -52.19
C PRO A 71 28.88 16.30 -52.58
N LEU A 72 28.60 15.14 -51.99
CA LEU A 72 27.36 14.40 -52.27
C LEU A 72 26.11 15.19 -51.89
N PHE A 73 26.13 15.87 -50.73
CA PHE A 73 25.04 16.73 -50.31
C PHE A 73 24.71 17.82 -51.34
N ARG A 74 25.74 18.49 -51.89
CA ARG A 74 25.55 19.51 -52.94
C ARG A 74 24.92 18.92 -54.21
N LEU A 75 25.25 17.68 -54.54
CA LEU A 75 24.74 16.99 -55.73
C LEU A 75 23.29 16.51 -55.58
N LEU A 76 22.72 16.49 -54.37
CA LEU A 76 21.30 16.19 -54.16
C LEU A 76 20.36 17.22 -54.82
N GLY A 77 20.83 18.44 -55.11
CA GLY A 77 20.07 19.49 -55.79
C GLY A 77 20.44 19.70 -57.26
N ASN A 78 21.17 18.76 -57.88
CA ASN A 78 21.63 18.90 -59.27
C ASN A 78 20.46 18.95 -60.28
N GLU A 79 20.61 19.71 -61.37
CA GLU A 79 19.57 19.77 -62.40
C GLU A 79 19.43 18.43 -63.14
N ASP A 80 20.55 17.72 -63.35
CA ASP A 80 20.53 16.40 -63.96
C ASP A 80 19.96 15.35 -63.00
N LYS A 81 18.92 14.65 -63.48
CA LYS A 81 18.20 13.64 -62.71
C LYS A 81 19.07 12.44 -62.36
N MET A 82 19.98 12.04 -63.25
CA MET A 82 20.82 10.87 -63.05
C MET A 82 21.91 11.15 -62.00
N VAL A 83 22.50 12.35 -62.03
CA VAL A 83 23.44 12.83 -61.00
C VAL A 83 22.75 12.89 -59.64
N ARG A 84 21.57 13.52 -59.53
CA ARG A 84 20.81 13.57 -58.26
C ARG A 84 20.51 12.19 -57.72
N ARG A 85 19.99 11.30 -58.57
CA ARG A 85 19.67 9.92 -58.19
C ARG A 85 20.89 9.20 -57.64
N ASN A 86 22.01 9.17 -58.36
CA ASN A 86 23.20 8.47 -57.89
C ASN A 86 23.80 9.11 -56.64
N ALA A 87 23.71 10.44 -56.51
CA ALA A 87 24.11 11.14 -55.30
C ALA A 87 23.22 10.74 -54.11
N CYS A 88 21.91 10.65 -54.31
CA CYS A 88 20.95 10.19 -53.31
C CYS A 88 21.26 8.76 -52.85
N MET A 89 21.54 7.84 -53.78
CA MET A 89 21.93 6.46 -53.46
C MET A 89 23.15 6.41 -52.54
N ALA A 90 24.23 7.11 -52.92
CA ALA A 90 25.45 7.17 -52.14
C ALA A 90 25.20 7.83 -50.77
N PHE A 91 24.45 8.93 -50.73
CA PHE A 91 24.17 9.68 -49.51
C PHE A 91 23.32 8.87 -48.52
N GLY A 92 22.29 8.16 -49.01
CA GLY A 92 21.42 7.33 -48.18
C GLY A 92 22.15 6.16 -47.51
N VAL A 93 22.97 5.41 -48.26
CA VAL A 93 23.76 4.30 -47.70
C VAL A 93 24.80 4.79 -46.68
N LEU A 94 25.38 5.97 -46.91
CA LEU A 94 26.34 6.55 -45.97
C LEU A 94 25.68 6.92 -44.63
N ALA A 95 24.38 7.24 -44.61
CA ALA A 95 23.65 7.61 -43.40
C ALA A 95 23.53 6.45 -42.38
N GLU A 96 23.75 5.21 -42.80
CA GLU A 96 23.78 4.04 -41.89
C GLU A 96 24.93 4.12 -40.87
N HIS A 97 26.03 4.81 -41.19
CA HIS A 97 27.18 4.96 -40.31
C HIS A 97 26.98 6.11 -39.30
N ALA A 98 27.14 5.82 -38.01
CA ALA A 98 26.85 6.79 -36.94
C ALA A 98 27.66 8.10 -37.04
N GLU A 99 28.97 8.03 -37.30
CA GLU A 99 29.79 9.24 -37.47
C GLU A 99 29.43 10.05 -38.73
N VAL A 100 28.92 9.41 -39.78
CA VAL A 100 28.46 10.12 -40.97
C VAL A 100 27.20 10.92 -40.64
N ARG A 101 26.26 10.34 -39.87
CA ARG A 101 25.09 11.07 -39.39
C ARG A 101 25.45 12.33 -38.61
N LYS A 102 26.56 12.33 -37.86
CA LYS A 102 27.05 13.52 -37.14
C LYS A 102 27.45 14.63 -38.10
N VAL A 103 28.08 14.31 -39.22
CA VAL A 103 28.42 15.27 -40.26
C VAL A 103 27.16 15.75 -40.98
N MET A 104 26.26 14.83 -41.36
CA MET A 104 24.98 15.13 -42.02
C MET A 104 24.11 16.10 -41.21
N ARG A 105 24.13 16.00 -39.87
CA ARG A 105 23.46 16.97 -39.00
C ARG A 105 24.08 18.36 -39.08
N LYS A 106 25.40 18.46 -39.07
CA LYS A 106 26.11 19.76 -39.12
C LYS A 106 25.85 20.52 -40.41
N ILE A 107 25.59 19.81 -41.51
CA ILE A 107 25.26 20.39 -42.82
C ILE A 107 23.75 20.55 -43.02
N GLU A 108 22.93 20.27 -42.00
CA GLU A 108 21.47 20.47 -42.00
C GLU A 108 20.77 19.81 -43.20
N CYS A 109 21.10 18.55 -43.51
CA CYS A 109 20.69 17.95 -44.78
C CYS A 109 19.20 17.58 -44.90
N ILE A 110 18.44 17.56 -43.80
CA ILE A 110 17.07 17.01 -43.74
C ILE A 110 16.13 17.65 -44.77
N PRO A 111 16.03 18.99 -44.92
CA PRO A 111 15.13 19.59 -45.91
C PRO A 111 15.43 19.17 -47.35
N ALA A 112 16.72 19.07 -47.71
CA ALA A 112 17.13 18.64 -49.05
C ALA A 112 16.79 17.17 -49.31
N VAL A 113 16.94 16.30 -48.30
CA VAL A 113 16.57 14.89 -48.42
C VAL A 113 15.05 14.72 -48.49
N LEU A 114 14.27 15.50 -47.73
CA LEU A 114 12.81 15.48 -47.81
C LEU A 114 12.29 15.95 -49.17
N ALA A 115 12.94 16.92 -49.81
CA ALA A 115 12.60 17.35 -51.16
C ALA A 115 12.71 16.21 -52.19
N LEU A 116 13.61 15.24 -51.96
CA LEU A 116 13.76 14.05 -52.82
C LEU A 116 12.64 13.02 -52.64
N LEU A 117 11.76 13.19 -51.64
CA LEU A 117 10.56 12.36 -51.47
C LEU A 117 9.36 12.87 -52.28
N ALA A 118 9.51 13.99 -53.01
CA ALA A 118 8.43 14.58 -53.80
C ALA A 118 7.88 13.60 -54.86
N PRO A 119 6.58 13.65 -55.20
CA PRO A 119 5.96 12.73 -56.16
C PRO A 119 6.62 12.70 -57.56
N GLU A 120 7.29 13.79 -57.95
CA GLU A 120 7.91 13.97 -59.26
C GLU A 120 9.29 13.28 -59.39
N GLU A 121 9.89 12.90 -58.26
CA GLU A 121 11.15 12.16 -58.21
C GLU A 121 10.96 10.68 -58.55
N ASP A 122 12.04 10.01 -58.95
CA ASP A 122 11.98 8.59 -59.29
C ASP A 122 11.98 7.69 -58.04
N THR A 123 11.56 6.43 -58.24
CA THR A 123 11.44 5.43 -57.17
C THR A 123 12.76 5.19 -56.43
N ILE A 124 13.90 5.34 -57.10
CA ILE A 124 15.21 5.10 -56.48
C ILE A 124 15.60 6.30 -55.61
N CYS A 125 15.30 7.53 -56.02
CA CYS A 125 15.35 8.68 -55.13
C CYS A 125 14.47 8.44 -53.89
N HIS A 126 13.24 7.96 -54.04
CA HIS A 126 12.37 7.66 -52.89
C HIS A 126 12.96 6.61 -51.95
N GLU A 127 13.52 5.53 -52.51
CA GLU A 127 14.11 4.43 -51.75
C GLU A 127 15.26 4.91 -50.85
N PHE A 128 16.23 5.60 -51.45
CA PHE A 128 17.44 6.02 -50.72
C PHE A 128 17.24 7.29 -49.90
N ALA A 129 16.33 8.18 -50.30
CA ALA A 129 15.95 9.32 -49.48
C ALA A 129 15.19 8.85 -48.23
N SER A 130 14.24 7.92 -48.35
CA SER A 130 13.54 7.36 -47.20
C SER A 130 14.47 6.55 -46.29
N LEU A 131 15.44 5.81 -46.85
CA LEU A 131 16.52 5.17 -46.10
C LEU A 131 17.37 6.18 -45.31
N CYS A 132 17.72 7.31 -45.94
CA CYS A 132 18.44 8.39 -45.28
C CYS A 132 17.62 8.96 -44.12
N ILE A 133 16.35 9.28 -44.36
CA ILE A 133 15.45 9.83 -43.32
C ILE A 133 15.28 8.84 -42.18
N SER A 134 15.09 7.55 -42.46
CA SER A 134 14.95 6.53 -41.42
C SER A 134 16.20 6.48 -40.53
N ASN A 135 17.40 6.50 -41.11
CA ASN A 135 18.64 6.50 -40.35
C ASN A 135 18.84 7.79 -39.54
N MET A 136 18.50 8.94 -40.12
CA MET A 136 18.57 10.22 -39.44
C MET A 136 17.56 10.31 -38.28
N ALA A 137 16.38 9.69 -38.42
CA ALA A 137 15.35 9.64 -37.38
C ALA A 137 15.74 8.82 -36.15
N GLN A 138 16.89 8.13 -36.12
CA GLN A 138 17.37 7.48 -34.88
C GLN A 138 17.69 8.51 -33.78
N GLU A 139 17.98 9.76 -34.14
CA GLU A 139 18.31 10.81 -33.18
C GLU A 139 17.15 11.79 -32.96
N PHE A 140 16.91 12.13 -31.68
CA PHE A 140 15.76 12.94 -31.29
C PHE A 140 15.70 14.32 -31.95
N THR A 141 16.84 15.01 -32.11
CA THR A 141 16.89 16.34 -32.75
C THR A 141 16.40 16.31 -34.20
N ASN A 142 16.68 15.23 -34.91
CA ASN A 142 16.30 15.10 -36.31
C ASN A 142 14.80 14.80 -36.44
N LYS A 143 14.20 14.07 -35.47
CA LYS A 143 12.75 13.80 -35.46
C LYS A 143 11.95 15.10 -35.48
N VAL A 144 12.36 16.07 -34.66
CA VAL A 144 11.72 17.40 -34.59
C VAL A 144 11.81 18.12 -35.93
N ILE A 145 12.99 18.15 -36.56
CA ILE A 145 13.19 18.82 -37.85
C ILE A 145 12.37 18.14 -38.95
N ILE A 146 12.36 16.81 -39.00
CA ILE A 146 11.57 16.04 -39.98
C ILE A 146 10.07 16.36 -39.82
N PHE A 147 9.60 16.46 -38.58
CA PHE A 147 8.24 16.83 -38.26
C PHE A 147 7.89 18.26 -38.72
N GLU A 148 8.70 19.25 -38.35
CA GLU A 148 8.49 20.66 -38.70
C GLU A 148 8.52 20.91 -40.21
N GLN A 149 9.25 20.10 -40.96
CA GLN A 149 9.34 20.15 -42.43
C GLN A 149 8.26 19.30 -43.13
N SER A 150 7.19 18.91 -42.43
CA SER A 150 6.08 18.12 -42.96
C SER A 150 6.51 16.77 -43.58
N GLY A 151 7.61 16.19 -43.09
CA GLY A 151 8.15 14.94 -43.62
C GLY A 151 7.20 13.74 -43.46
N LEU A 152 6.33 13.76 -42.44
CA LEU A 152 5.39 12.66 -42.17
C LEU A 152 4.41 12.45 -43.34
N ASP A 153 3.88 13.52 -43.95
CA ASP A 153 2.93 13.43 -45.06
C ASP A 153 3.54 12.71 -46.28
N SER A 154 4.79 13.06 -46.61
CA SER A 154 5.54 12.41 -47.68
C SER A 154 5.80 10.94 -47.39
N LEU A 155 6.21 10.60 -46.17
CA LEU A 155 6.46 9.22 -45.77
C LEU A 155 5.17 8.37 -45.75
N ILE A 156 4.04 8.94 -45.29
CA ILE A 156 2.74 8.25 -45.29
C ILE A 156 2.31 7.92 -46.71
N ARG A 157 2.43 8.88 -47.64
CA ARG A 157 2.13 8.65 -49.06
C ARG A 157 3.00 7.53 -49.66
N LEU A 158 4.28 7.48 -49.30
CA LEU A 158 5.22 6.49 -49.84
C LEU A 158 5.00 5.06 -49.30
N MET A 159 4.24 4.87 -48.23
CA MET A 159 3.80 3.52 -47.82
C MET A 159 2.93 2.83 -48.88
N ALA A 160 2.26 3.59 -49.76
CA ALA A 160 1.48 3.05 -50.87
C ALA A 160 2.33 2.83 -52.15
N SER A 161 3.66 2.99 -52.08
CA SER A 161 4.56 2.72 -53.21
C SER A 161 4.44 1.25 -53.66
N PRO A 162 4.50 0.95 -54.97
CA PRO A 162 4.59 -0.43 -55.45
C PRO A 162 5.97 -1.06 -55.16
N ASP A 163 6.97 -0.26 -54.79
CA ASP A 163 8.33 -0.71 -54.52
C ASP A 163 8.49 -1.13 -53.03
N PRO A 164 8.86 -2.39 -52.74
CA PRO A 164 8.95 -2.90 -51.37
C PRO A 164 10.00 -2.17 -50.50
N ASP A 165 11.11 -1.74 -51.09
CA ASP A 165 12.18 -1.07 -50.35
C ASP A 165 11.76 0.36 -49.97
N VAL A 166 11.08 1.07 -50.87
CA VAL A 166 10.43 2.36 -50.57
C VAL A 166 9.39 2.20 -49.46
N GLN A 167 8.52 1.18 -49.54
CA GLN A 167 7.52 0.92 -48.50
C GLN A 167 8.18 0.67 -47.15
N LYS A 168 9.12 -0.28 -47.10
CA LYS A 168 9.83 -0.65 -45.87
C LYS A 168 10.53 0.56 -45.25
N ASN A 169 11.33 1.29 -46.02
CA ASN A 169 12.13 2.41 -45.54
C ASN A 169 11.25 3.57 -45.05
N SER A 170 10.15 3.85 -45.75
CA SER A 170 9.20 4.90 -45.37
C SER A 170 8.48 4.55 -44.07
N THR A 171 8.01 3.31 -43.93
CA THR A 171 7.37 2.83 -42.69
C THR A 171 8.38 2.77 -41.54
N GLU A 172 9.64 2.41 -41.79
CA GLU A 172 10.68 2.36 -40.76
C GLU A 172 11.08 3.76 -40.28
N ALA A 173 11.09 4.76 -41.17
CA ALA A 173 11.21 6.15 -40.78
C ALA A 173 10.06 6.59 -39.87
N LEU A 174 8.81 6.28 -40.24
CA LEU A 174 7.64 6.56 -39.41
C LEU A 174 7.73 5.87 -38.04
N CYS A 175 8.10 4.58 -38.01
CA CYS A 175 8.28 3.80 -36.78
C CYS A 175 9.27 4.44 -35.79
N ARG A 176 10.31 5.09 -36.30
CA ARG A 176 11.30 5.84 -35.49
C ARG A 176 10.78 7.21 -35.06
N LEU A 177 10.04 7.89 -35.93
CA LEU A 177 9.46 9.21 -35.63
C LEU A 177 8.42 9.13 -34.52
N VAL A 178 7.58 8.09 -34.49
CA VAL A 178 6.52 7.90 -33.49
C VAL A 178 7.01 7.62 -32.07
N ASP A 179 8.32 7.52 -31.82
CA ASP A 179 8.79 7.57 -30.43
C ASP A 179 8.51 8.96 -29.81
N ASP A 180 8.37 10.01 -30.63
CA ASP A 180 7.90 11.33 -30.22
C ASP A 180 6.37 11.41 -30.23
N PHE A 181 5.80 11.98 -29.16
CA PHE A 181 4.35 12.05 -28.96
C PHE A 181 3.63 12.92 -30.01
N HIS A 182 4.25 14.00 -30.48
CA HIS A 182 3.64 14.87 -31.50
C HIS A 182 3.54 14.14 -32.85
N SER A 183 4.56 13.33 -33.17
CA SER A 183 4.55 12.50 -34.37
C SER A 183 3.43 11.45 -34.37
N ARG A 184 3.10 10.86 -33.20
CA ARG A 184 1.97 9.92 -33.10
C ARG A 184 0.64 10.57 -33.45
N ALA A 185 0.34 11.71 -32.84
CA ALA A 185 -0.87 12.48 -33.11
C ALA A 185 -0.98 12.90 -34.58
N ALA A 186 0.14 13.33 -35.18
CA ALA A 186 0.17 13.73 -36.58
C ALA A 186 -0.05 12.56 -37.55
N ILE A 187 0.47 11.35 -37.29
CA ILE A 187 0.16 10.18 -38.13
C ILE A 187 -1.34 9.94 -38.21
N ARG A 188 -2.06 10.06 -37.10
CA ARG A 188 -3.53 9.97 -37.07
C ARG A 188 -4.17 11.07 -37.91
N GLU A 189 -3.79 12.32 -37.67
CA GLU A 189 -4.38 13.50 -38.35
C GLU A 189 -4.15 13.52 -39.87
N LEU A 190 -3.03 12.94 -40.32
CA LEU A 190 -2.69 12.79 -41.73
C LEU A 190 -3.27 11.51 -42.36
N GLY A 191 -4.08 10.74 -41.64
CA GLY A 191 -4.70 9.52 -42.17
C GLY A 191 -3.71 8.38 -42.42
N GLY A 192 -2.66 8.26 -41.61
CA GLY A 192 -1.63 7.24 -41.76
C GLY A 192 -2.00 5.85 -41.23
N VAL A 193 -3.10 5.71 -40.47
CA VAL A 193 -3.52 4.41 -39.90
C VAL A 193 -4.01 3.41 -40.98
N PRO A 194 -4.90 3.76 -41.92
CA PRO A 194 -5.31 2.82 -42.97
C PRO A 194 -4.15 2.30 -43.84
N PRO A 195 -3.19 3.13 -44.32
CA PRO A 195 -2.02 2.64 -45.04
C PRO A 195 -1.19 1.65 -44.22
N LEU A 196 -1.01 1.87 -42.91
CA LEU A 196 -0.31 0.91 -42.04
C LEU A 196 -1.04 -0.44 -41.97
N LEU A 197 -2.37 -0.44 -41.91
CA LEU A 197 -3.18 -1.66 -41.92
C LEU A 197 -3.15 -2.37 -43.29
N ASP A 198 -2.97 -1.64 -44.38
CA ASP A 198 -2.79 -2.21 -45.72
C ASP A 198 -1.46 -2.94 -45.88
N LEU A 199 -0.39 -2.45 -45.24
CA LEU A 199 0.92 -3.12 -45.22
C LEU A 199 0.89 -4.50 -44.55
N LEU A 200 -0.11 -4.82 -43.73
CA LEU A 200 -0.29 -6.16 -43.16
C LEU A 200 -0.53 -7.23 -44.24
N LYS A 201 -1.01 -6.83 -45.42
CA LYS A 201 -1.24 -7.72 -46.57
C LYS A 201 0.01 -7.90 -47.45
N SER A 202 1.14 -7.28 -47.08
CA SER A 202 2.38 -7.39 -47.84
C SER A 202 2.89 -8.83 -47.89
N GLU A 203 3.44 -9.25 -49.04
CA GLU A 203 4.10 -10.56 -49.19
C GLU A 203 5.46 -10.63 -48.46
N TYR A 204 5.94 -9.48 -47.93
CA TYR A 204 7.23 -9.36 -47.27
C TYR A 204 7.07 -9.23 -45.74
N PRO A 205 7.47 -10.24 -44.94
CA PRO A 205 7.37 -10.19 -43.48
C PRO A 205 8.08 -9.00 -42.84
N ALA A 206 9.17 -8.53 -43.43
CA ALA A 206 9.89 -7.34 -42.95
C ALA A 206 9.03 -6.07 -43.00
N ILE A 207 8.14 -5.93 -43.98
CA ILE A 207 7.23 -4.79 -44.10
C ILE A 207 6.09 -4.92 -43.09
N GLN A 208 5.51 -6.13 -42.96
CA GLN A 208 4.47 -6.43 -41.98
C GLN A 208 4.96 -6.14 -40.56
N LEU A 209 6.18 -6.58 -40.22
CA LEU A 209 6.81 -6.35 -38.92
C LEU A 209 6.89 -4.86 -38.57
N VAL A 210 7.48 -4.05 -39.47
CA VAL A 210 7.65 -2.61 -39.22
C VAL A 210 6.31 -1.89 -39.15
N ALA A 211 5.30 -2.32 -39.92
CA ALA A 211 3.94 -1.82 -39.81
C ALA A 211 3.31 -2.13 -38.44
N LEU A 212 3.42 -3.37 -37.96
CA LEU A 212 2.91 -3.79 -36.65
C LEU A 212 3.63 -3.09 -35.48
N ASP A 213 4.94 -2.89 -35.58
CA ASP A 213 5.73 -2.14 -34.58
C ASP A 213 5.31 -0.67 -34.54
N THR A 214 5.05 -0.08 -35.70
CA THR A 214 4.52 1.29 -35.78
C THR A 214 3.14 1.36 -35.14
N LEU A 215 2.23 0.43 -35.49
CA LEU A 215 0.89 0.33 -34.91
C LEU A 215 0.93 0.16 -33.38
N THR A 216 1.85 -0.66 -32.86
CA THR A 216 2.02 -0.88 -31.42
C THR A 216 2.37 0.42 -30.70
N LYS A 217 3.28 1.22 -31.25
CA LYS A 217 3.68 2.49 -30.65
C LYS A 217 2.57 3.55 -30.68
N ILE A 218 1.83 3.66 -31.79
CA ILE A 218 0.80 4.70 -31.92
C ILE A 218 -0.51 4.34 -31.19
N THR A 219 -0.82 3.05 -30.98
CA THR A 219 -2.02 2.60 -30.25
C THR A 219 -1.94 2.76 -28.73
N LEU A 220 -0.78 3.19 -28.21
CA LEU A 220 -0.67 3.67 -26.83
C LEU A 220 -1.60 4.88 -26.57
N ASP A 221 -1.86 5.68 -27.60
CA ASP A 221 -2.71 6.87 -27.53
C ASP A 221 -4.18 6.51 -27.81
N ALA A 222 -5.10 7.04 -26.99
CA ALA A 222 -6.51 6.67 -27.02
C ALA A 222 -7.20 7.00 -28.34
N GLU A 223 -6.92 8.17 -28.90
CA GLU A 223 -7.51 8.61 -30.14
C GLU A 223 -7.01 7.82 -31.35
N THR A 224 -5.80 7.27 -31.29
CA THR A 224 -5.30 6.38 -32.35
C THR A 224 -5.99 5.03 -32.30
N ARG A 225 -6.35 4.52 -31.10
CA ARG A 225 -7.19 3.32 -30.98
C ARG A 225 -8.56 3.54 -31.64
N ALA A 226 -9.15 4.73 -31.45
CA ALA A 226 -10.40 5.10 -32.12
C ALA A 226 -10.25 5.14 -33.65
N ALA A 227 -9.20 5.79 -34.16
CA ALA A 227 -8.92 5.82 -35.60
C ALA A 227 -8.66 4.42 -36.19
N LEU A 228 -8.04 3.51 -35.42
CA LEU A 228 -7.84 2.12 -35.83
C LEU A 228 -9.18 1.36 -35.92
N ARG A 229 -10.12 1.59 -34.98
CA ARG A 229 -11.48 1.04 -35.07
C ARG A 229 -12.23 1.53 -36.30
N GLU A 230 -12.21 2.85 -36.53
CA GLU A 230 -12.86 3.46 -37.70
C GLU A 230 -12.34 2.92 -39.04
N ALA A 231 -11.09 2.43 -39.05
CA ALA A 231 -10.45 1.80 -40.20
C ALA A 231 -10.62 0.27 -40.28
N GLU A 232 -11.56 -0.32 -39.51
CA GLU A 232 -11.81 -1.77 -39.42
C GLU A 232 -10.53 -2.56 -39.00
N GLY A 233 -9.64 -1.89 -38.25
CA GLY A 233 -8.33 -2.43 -37.93
C GLY A 233 -8.38 -3.62 -36.96
N LEU A 234 -9.39 -3.70 -36.09
CA LEU A 234 -9.54 -4.81 -35.14
C LEU A 234 -9.84 -6.12 -35.85
N GLU A 235 -10.78 -6.12 -36.80
CA GLU A 235 -11.13 -7.30 -37.61
C GLU A 235 -9.91 -7.76 -38.43
N ARG A 236 -9.23 -6.83 -39.10
CA ARG A 236 -8.02 -7.12 -39.91
C ARG A 236 -6.89 -7.74 -39.07
N LEU A 237 -6.72 -7.33 -37.82
CA LEU A 237 -5.74 -7.91 -36.91
C LEU A 237 -6.14 -9.31 -36.44
N ILE A 238 -7.43 -9.56 -36.17
CA ILE A 238 -7.93 -10.90 -35.82
C ILE A 238 -7.80 -11.86 -37.02
N GLU A 239 -8.09 -11.41 -38.24
CA GLU A 239 -7.85 -12.18 -39.47
C GLU A 239 -6.36 -12.49 -39.66
N PHE A 240 -5.48 -11.51 -39.41
CA PHE A 240 -4.02 -11.69 -39.48
C PHE A 240 -3.56 -12.79 -38.52
N LEU A 241 -4.08 -12.79 -37.29
CA LEU A 241 -3.82 -13.87 -36.32
C LEU A 241 -4.37 -15.23 -36.79
N GLY A 242 -5.51 -15.26 -37.49
CA GLY A 242 -6.06 -16.50 -38.06
C GLY A 242 -5.17 -17.17 -39.12
N THR A 243 -4.13 -16.49 -39.61
CA THR A 243 -3.27 -16.95 -40.69
C THR A 243 -1.98 -17.58 -40.13
N LYS A 244 -1.80 -18.89 -40.34
CA LYS A 244 -0.68 -19.67 -39.78
C LYS A 244 0.67 -19.32 -40.37
N GLU A 245 0.69 -18.78 -41.59
CA GLU A 245 1.91 -18.33 -42.25
C GLU A 245 2.56 -17.15 -41.53
N TYR A 246 1.82 -16.46 -40.64
CA TYR A 246 2.29 -15.28 -39.90
C TYR A 246 2.62 -15.56 -38.44
N ASP A 247 2.79 -16.83 -38.03
CA ASP A 247 3.05 -17.23 -36.63
C ASP A 247 4.19 -16.41 -35.97
N ASP A 248 5.24 -16.07 -36.71
CA ASP A 248 6.38 -15.25 -36.24
C ASP A 248 5.99 -13.80 -35.89
N LEU A 249 4.92 -13.28 -36.46
CA LEU A 249 4.43 -11.89 -36.30
C LEU A 249 3.18 -11.79 -35.43
N HIS A 250 2.59 -12.92 -35.02
CA HIS A 250 1.41 -12.94 -34.16
C HIS A 250 1.64 -12.20 -32.84
N VAL A 251 2.86 -12.24 -32.31
CA VAL A 251 3.22 -11.51 -31.09
C VAL A 251 3.04 -10.00 -31.26
N ASN A 252 3.48 -9.42 -32.38
CA ASN A 252 3.33 -7.99 -32.65
C ASN A 252 1.86 -7.62 -32.88
N ALA A 253 1.11 -8.44 -33.62
CA ALA A 253 -0.33 -8.23 -33.83
C ALA A 253 -1.13 -8.31 -32.51
N LEU A 254 -0.82 -9.28 -31.63
CA LEU A 254 -1.41 -9.37 -30.30
C LEU A 254 -1.05 -8.18 -29.42
N HIS A 255 0.15 -7.61 -29.57
CA HIS A 255 0.54 -6.40 -28.84
C HIS A 255 -0.34 -5.20 -29.24
N VAL A 256 -0.57 -5.00 -30.54
CA VAL A 256 -1.49 -3.96 -31.03
C VAL A 256 -2.90 -4.17 -30.47
N LEU A 257 -3.44 -5.39 -30.56
CA LEU A 257 -4.76 -5.72 -30.00
C LEU A 257 -4.82 -5.52 -28.49
N SER A 258 -3.76 -5.89 -27.76
CA SER A 258 -3.68 -5.68 -26.32
C SER A 258 -3.76 -4.19 -25.95
N ASN A 259 -3.12 -3.30 -26.72
CA ASN A 259 -3.28 -1.86 -26.52
C ASN A 259 -4.72 -1.41 -26.80
N CYS A 260 -5.32 -1.90 -27.87
CA CYS A 260 -6.72 -1.61 -28.22
C CYS A 260 -7.72 -2.01 -27.12
N LEU A 261 -7.46 -3.09 -26.38
CA LEU A 261 -8.32 -3.57 -25.29
C LEU A 261 -8.26 -2.71 -24.01
N GLU A 262 -7.56 -1.57 -24.01
CA GLU A 262 -7.72 -0.55 -22.96
C GLU A 262 -8.97 0.31 -23.16
N ASP A 263 -9.58 0.24 -24.34
CA ASP A 263 -10.76 1.01 -24.74
C ASP A 263 -12.03 0.13 -24.72
N ALA A 264 -13.09 0.66 -24.11
CA ALA A 264 -14.36 -0.05 -23.94
C ALA A 264 -15.05 -0.35 -25.28
N GLU A 265 -14.98 0.55 -26.25
CA GLU A 265 -15.60 0.38 -27.57
C GLU A 265 -14.86 -0.68 -28.39
N SER A 266 -13.53 -0.72 -28.33
CA SER A 266 -12.73 -1.77 -28.99
C SER A 266 -13.08 -3.17 -28.48
N ILE A 267 -13.35 -3.27 -27.18
CA ILE A 267 -13.79 -4.52 -26.56
C ILE A 267 -15.19 -4.94 -27.08
N LEU A 268 -16.14 -4.01 -27.13
CA LEU A 268 -17.50 -4.29 -27.62
C LEU A 268 -17.50 -4.74 -29.08
N GLU A 269 -16.66 -4.13 -29.92
CA GLU A 269 -16.50 -4.52 -31.32
C GLU A 269 -15.92 -5.93 -31.46
N LEU A 270 -14.86 -6.26 -30.69
CA LEU A 270 -14.27 -7.60 -30.66
C LEU A 270 -15.23 -8.66 -30.09
N GLN A 271 -16.14 -8.26 -29.20
CA GLN A 271 -17.20 -9.14 -28.70
C GLN A 271 -18.20 -9.48 -29.82
N GLY A 272 -18.61 -8.48 -30.62
CA GLY A 272 -19.56 -8.67 -31.72
C GLY A 272 -19.01 -9.50 -32.88
N THR A 273 -17.70 -9.47 -33.11
CA THR A 273 -17.00 -10.17 -34.22
C THR A 273 -16.48 -11.56 -33.85
N GLY A 274 -16.55 -11.96 -32.59
CA GLY A 274 -15.97 -13.23 -32.11
C GLY A 274 -14.46 -13.17 -31.84
N GLY A 275 -13.86 -11.98 -31.91
CA GLY A 275 -12.42 -11.77 -31.72
C GLY A 275 -11.93 -12.13 -30.31
N LEU A 276 -12.76 -11.92 -29.28
CA LEU A 276 -12.42 -12.29 -27.90
C LEU A 276 -12.26 -13.83 -27.74
N GLN A 277 -13.13 -14.63 -28.37
CA GLN A 277 -12.99 -16.09 -28.37
C GLN A 277 -11.72 -16.54 -29.09
N ARG A 278 -11.35 -15.86 -30.18
CA ARG A 278 -10.10 -16.15 -30.88
C ARG A 278 -8.88 -15.86 -30.01
N LEU A 279 -8.86 -14.72 -29.30
CA LEU A 279 -7.80 -14.39 -28.35
C LEU A 279 -7.65 -15.43 -27.23
N MET A 280 -8.77 -16.00 -26.76
CA MET A 280 -8.72 -17.12 -25.81
C MET A 280 -8.06 -18.35 -26.41
N GLN A 281 -8.45 -18.75 -27.62
CA GLN A 281 -7.88 -19.93 -28.29
C GLN A 281 -6.36 -19.85 -28.40
N PHE A 282 -5.80 -18.66 -28.65
CA PHE A 282 -4.35 -18.46 -28.70
C PHE A 282 -3.61 -18.83 -27.42
N THR A 283 -4.24 -18.70 -26.24
CA THR A 283 -3.60 -19.11 -24.99
C THR A 283 -3.30 -20.61 -24.94
N SER A 284 -4.05 -21.42 -25.68
CA SER A 284 -3.95 -22.88 -25.66
C SER A 284 -3.39 -23.48 -26.94
N GLU A 285 -3.59 -22.85 -28.10
CA GLU A 285 -3.15 -23.35 -29.41
C GLU A 285 -1.65 -23.17 -29.67
N THR A 286 -1.08 -22.06 -29.20
CA THR A 286 0.33 -21.76 -29.45
C THR A 286 1.23 -22.30 -28.35
N THR A 287 2.45 -22.66 -28.73
CA THR A 287 3.54 -23.01 -27.80
C THR A 287 4.56 -21.89 -27.66
N ILE A 288 4.37 -20.77 -28.38
CA ILE A 288 5.27 -19.62 -28.37
C ILE A 288 4.99 -18.79 -27.11
N PRO A 289 5.94 -18.66 -26.17
CA PRO A 289 5.70 -17.98 -24.90
C PRO A 289 5.23 -16.54 -25.04
N ASP A 290 5.79 -15.77 -25.97
CA ASP A 290 5.41 -14.37 -26.13
C ASP A 290 3.97 -14.23 -26.64
N VAL A 291 3.52 -15.11 -27.54
CA VAL A 291 2.13 -15.15 -28.02
C VAL A 291 1.18 -15.50 -26.87
N GLN A 292 1.51 -16.52 -26.06
CA GLN A 292 0.74 -16.86 -24.87
C GLN A 292 0.65 -15.69 -23.87
N GLN A 293 1.77 -15.00 -23.65
CA GLN A 293 1.85 -13.85 -22.76
C GLN A 293 0.91 -12.72 -23.21
N TYR A 294 0.98 -12.30 -24.47
CA TYR A 294 0.13 -11.21 -24.96
C TYR A 294 -1.34 -11.62 -25.09
N ALA A 295 -1.63 -12.89 -25.40
CA ALA A 295 -3.00 -13.40 -25.34
C ALA A 295 -3.58 -13.31 -23.91
N ALA A 296 -2.82 -13.74 -22.89
CA ALA A 296 -3.23 -13.61 -21.48
C ALA A 296 -3.38 -12.15 -21.03
N LYS A 297 -2.48 -11.25 -21.45
CA LYS A 297 -2.60 -9.79 -21.19
C LYS A 297 -3.87 -9.21 -21.82
N SER A 298 -4.20 -9.61 -23.04
CA SER A 298 -5.43 -9.21 -23.72
C SER A 298 -6.68 -9.66 -22.95
N ILE A 299 -6.69 -10.89 -22.44
CA ILE A 299 -7.77 -11.38 -21.55
C ILE A 299 -7.87 -10.53 -20.28
N SER A 300 -6.75 -10.25 -19.61
CA SER A 300 -6.72 -9.41 -18.40
C SER A 300 -7.32 -8.02 -18.63
N LYS A 301 -7.07 -7.40 -19.81
CA LYS A 301 -7.65 -6.10 -20.16
C LYS A 301 -9.14 -6.20 -20.49
N ALA A 302 -9.54 -7.20 -21.28
CA ALA A 302 -10.93 -7.39 -21.69
C ALA A 302 -11.88 -7.72 -20.52
N THR A 303 -11.36 -8.38 -19.48
CA THR A 303 -12.13 -8.83 -18.31
C THR A 303 -12.40 -7.74 -17.27
N LYS A 304 -11.78 -6.55 -17.40
CA LYS A 304 -12.13 -5.36 -16.60
C LYS A 304 -13.59 -4.91 -16.79
N TYR A 305 -14.23 -5.34 -17.88
CA TYR A 305 -15.62 -5.03 -18.19
C TYR A 305 -16.48 -6.26 -17.89
N ALA A 306 -17.34 -6.12 -16.87
CA ALA A 306 -18.14 -7.21 -16.30
C ALA A 306 -18.99 -7.98 -17.32
N GLU A 307 -19.38 -7.34 -18.42
CA GLU A 307 -20.22 -7.95 -19.47
C GLU A 307 -19.48 -9.05 -20.26
N ASN A 308 -18.16 -8.96 -20.39
CA ASN A 308 -17.36 -9.94 -21.13
C ASN A 308 -17.01 -11.17 -20.31
N TRP A 309 -16.99 -11.02 -19.00
CA TRP A 309 -16.60 -12.10 -18.09
C TRP A 309 -17.39 -13.38 -18.36
N LYS A 310 -18.71 -13.27 -18.55
CA LYS A 310 -19.59 -14.42 -18.78
C LYS A 310 -19.15 -15.24 -20.00
N MET A 311 -18.76 -14.56 -21.07
CA MET A 311 -18.25 -15.21 -22.29
C MET A 311 -16.94 -15.94 -22.02
N PHE A 312 -15.99 -15.32 -21.31
CA PHE A 312 -14.71 -15.95 -20.97
C PHE A 312 -14.92 -17.19 -20.08
N HIS A 313 -15.79 -17.09 -19.09
CA HIS A 313 -16.14 -18.19 -18.20
C HIS A 313 -16.80 -19.37 -18.94
N GLU A 314 -17.76 -19.10 -19.83
CA GLU A 314 -18.40 -20.14 -20.66
C GLU A 314 -17.43 -20.85 -21.62
N ASN A 315 -16.29 -20.23 -21.92
CA ASN A 315 -15.22 -20.79 -22.75
C ASN A 315 -14.02 -21.31 -21.91
N GLU A 316 -14.25 -21.63 -20.62
CA GLU A 316 -13.27 -22.24 -19.73
C GLU A 316 -11.96 -21.44 -19.57
N VAL A 317 -12.03 -20.09 -19.53
CA VAL A 317 -10.85 -19.23 -19.37
C VAL A 317 -10.00 -19.60 -18.15
N GLU A 318 -10.63 -20.01 -17.04
CA GLU A 318 -9.93 -20.40 -15.83
C GLU A 318 -9.01 -21.59 -16.08
N LYS A 319 -9.46 -22.59 -16.84
CA LYS A 319 -8.67 -23.77 -17.19
C LYS A 319 -7.46 -23.40 -18.06
N ALA A 320 -7.67 -22.52 -19.04
CA ALA A 320 -6.60 -22.04 -19.91
C ALA A 320 -5.53 -21.27 -19.11
N LEU A 321 -5.95 -20.36 -18.23
CA LEU A 321 -5.03 -19.57 -17.41
C LEU A 321 -4.27 -20.42 -16.37
N VAL A 322 -4.90 -21.44 -15.78
CA VAL A 322 -4.20 -22.37 -14.88
C VAL A 322 -3.13 -23.16 -15.66
N THR A 323 -3.40 -23.55 -16.90
CA THR A 323 -2.41 -24.22 -17.76
C THR A 323 -1.20 -23.30 -18.00
N LEU A 324 -1.43 -22.01 -18.25
CA LEU A 324 -0.36 -21.03 -18.43
C LEU A 324 0.45 -20.74 -17.16
N LEU A 325 -0.12 -20.87 -15.96
CA LEU A 325 0.65 -20.80 -14.70
C LEU A 325 1.72 -21.90 -14.60
N GLY A 326 1.47 -23.06 -15.23
CA GLY A 326 2.40 -24.17 -15.29
C GLY A 326 3.50 -24.05 -16.35
N ALA A 327 3.50 -22.97 -17.15
CA ALA A 327 4.51 -22.76 -18.20
C ALA A 327 5.91 -22.50 -17.61
N ASP A 328 6.97 -22.84 -18.35
CA ASP A 328 8.36 -22.60 -17.94
C ASP A 328 8.77 -21.12 -18.04
N SER A 329 8.05 -20.32 -18.83
CA SER A 329 8.36 -18.91 -19.04
C SER A 329 7.79 -18.04 -17.92
N ALA A 330 8.67 -17.31 -17.22
CA ALA A 330 8.28 -16.32 -16.23
C ALA A 330 7.34 -15.24 -16.81
N SER A 331 7.53 -14.84 -18.06
CA SER A 331 6.69 -13.80 -18.69
C SER A 331 5.25 -14.27 -18.89
N VAL A 332 5.06 -15.56 -19.20
CA VAL A 332 3.76 -16.23 -19.34
C VAL A 332 3.10 -16.39 -17.98
N GLN A 333 3.85 -16.87 -16.98
CA GLN A 333 3.37 -17.01 -15.60
C GLN A 333 2.87 -15.67 -15.03
N VAL A 334 3.61 -14.58 -15.24
CA VAL A 334 3.21 -13.23 -14.83
C VAL A 334 1.90 -12.82 -15.50
N ALA A 335 1.79 -12.95 -16.82
CA ALA A 335 0.59 -12.55 -17.55
C ALA A 335 -0.63 -13.40 -17.16
N ALA A 336 -0.43 -14.71 -16.93
CA ALA A 336 -1.47 -15.61 -16.47
C ALA A 336 -1.97 -15.23 -15.06
N ALA A 337 -1.07 -14.99 -14.11
CA ALA A 337 -1.43 -14.58 -12.75
C ALA A 337 -2.14 -13.21 -12.73
N GLN A 338 -1.71 -12.25 -13.56
CA GLN A 338 -2.39 -10.97 -13.73
C GLN A 338 -3.79 -11.11 -14.35
N ALA A 339 -3.96 -12.01 -15.32
CA ALA A 339 -5.27 -12.32 -15.88
C ALA A 339 -6.18 -12.99 -14.84
N ILE A 340 -5.66 -13.92 -14.04
CA ILE A 340 -6.40 -14.57 -12.93
C ILE A 340 -6.84 -13.53 -11.91
N SER A 341 -5.94 -12.62 -11.51
CA SER A 341 -6.26 -11.51 -10.62
C SER A 341 -7.43 -10.67 -11.14
N ALA A 342 -7.47 -10.37 -12.45
CA ALA A 342 -8.53 -9.57 -13.07
C ALA A 342 -9.87 -10.31 -13.08
N ILE A 343 -9.91 -11.58 -13.50
CA ILE A 343 -11.17 -12.36 -13.51
C ILE A 343 -11.69 -12.66 -12.11
N SER A 344 -10.81 -12.63 -11.10
CA SER A 344 -11.17 -12.85 -9.70
C SER A 344 -12.05 -11.75 -9.11
N GLU A 345 -12.32 -10.64 -9.81
CA GLU A 345 -13.36 -9.69 -9.38
C GLU A 345 -14.76 -10.33 -9.36
N HIS A 346 -14.96 -11.41 -10.14
CA HIS A 346 -16.21 -12.15 -10.21
C HIS A 346 -16.19 -13.40 -9.33
N THR A 347 -17.16 -13.52 -8.41
CA THR A 347 -17.26 -14.67 -7.48
C THR A 347 -17.31 -16.01 -8.19
N GLY A 348 -17.97 -16.09 -9.36
CA GLY A 348 -18.03 -17.33 -10.15
C GLY A 348 -16.66 -17.84 -10.60
N SER A 349 -15.74 -16.94 -10.97
CA SER A 349 -14.36 -17.33 -11.30
C SER A 349 -13.53 -17.70 -10.08
N LYS A 350 -13.76 -17.07 -8.92
CA LYS A 350 -13.09 -17.48 -7.66
C LYS A 350 -13.39 -18.94 -7.33
N ASP A 351 -14.65 -19.35 -7.50
CA ASP A 351 -15.10 -20.72 -7.33
C ASP A 351 -14.55 -21.65 -8.42
N ALA A 352 -14.68 -21.25 -9.69
CA ALA A 352 -14.29 -22.07 -10.82
C ALA A 352 -12.78 -22.35 -10.86
N PHE A 353 -11.96 -21.33 -10.56
CA PHE A 353 -10.51 -21.43 -10.52
C PHE A 353 -10.01 -22.52 -9.56
N CYS A 354 -10.60 -22.60 -8.36
CA CYS A 354 -10.22 -23.62 -7.38
C CYS A 354 -10.77 -25.02 -7.73
N LYS A 355 -11.89 -25.08 -8.47
CA LYS A 355 -12.55 -26.34 -8.88
C LYS A 355 -12.00 -26.92 -10.19
N VAL A 356 -10.92 -26.38 -10.75
CA VAL A 356 -10.26 -26.98 -11.92
C VAL A 356 -9.55 -28.28 -11.49
N GLU A 357 -10.30 -29.38 -11.45
CA GLU A 357 -9.91 -30.67 -10.86
C GLU A 357 -8.59 -31.26 -11.42
N GLU A 358 -8.29 -31.00 -12.70
CA GLU A 358 -7.09 -31.54 -13.36
C GLU A 358 -5.81 -30.75 -13.05
N ALA A 359 -5.90 -29.50 -12.60
CA ALA A 359 -4.79 -28.54 -12.71
C ALA A 359 -4.37 -27.83 -11.41
N ARG A 360 -5.11 -28.01 -10.30
CA ARG A 360 -4.74 -27.52 -8.95
C ARG A 360 -4.29 -26.05 -8.92
N GLY A 361 -5.15 -25.15 -9.42
CA GLY A 361 -4.80 -23.75 -9.66
C GLY A 361 -4.27 -23.00 -8.43
N MET A 362 -4.86 -23.20 -7.25
CA MET A 362 -4.37 -22.57 -6.02
C MET A 362 -2.99 -23.10 -5.60
N GLU A 363 -2.76 -24.41 -5.71
CA GLU A 363 -1.45 -25.03 -5.43
C GLU A 363 -0.34 -24.41 -6.30
N LEU A 364 -0.61 -24.21 -7.59
CA LEU A 364 0.35 -23.58 -8.51
C LEU A 364 0.64 -22.13 -8.13
N LEU A 365 -0.39 -21.32 -7.81
CA LEU A 365 -0.17 -19.95 -7.36
C LEU A 365 0.66 -19.90 -6.07
N VAL A 366 0.35 -20.75 -5.09
CA VAL A 366 1.10 -20.84 -3.84
C VAL A 366 2.56 -21.22 -4.11
N LYS A 367 2.82 -22.17 -5.02
CA LYS A 367 4.18 -22.52 -5.44
C LYS A 367 4.91 -21.34 -6.08
N LEU A 368 4.23 -20.53 -6.90
CA LEU A 368 4.82 -19.38 -7.59
C LEU A 368 5.16 -18.22 -6.63
N LEU A 369 4.57 -18.15 -5.43
CA LEU A 369 5.00 -17.21 -4.38
C LEU A 369 6.47 -17.44 -3.96
N GLY A 370 6.98 -18.65 -4.14
CA GLY A 370 8.37 -19.02 -3.89
C GLY A 370 9.29 -18.98 -5.13
N SER A 371 8.83 -18.42 -6.26
CA SER A 371 9.64 -18.33 -7.50
C SER A 371 10.88 -17.46 -7.34
N GLU A 372 12.01 -17.78 -7.97
CA GLU A 372 13.19 -16.89 -7.96
C GLU A 372 12.94 -15.56 -8.70
N ASN A 373 11.92 -15.48 -9.55
CA ASN A 373 11.58 -14.28 -10.29
C ASN A 373 10.63 -13.36 -9.47
N SER A 374 11.10 -12.15 -9.17
CA SER A 374 10.34 -11.17 -8.36
C SER A 374 9.03 -10.71 -9.02
N ASP A 375 8.97 -10.63 -10.35
CA ASP A 375 7.73 -10.30 -11.08
C ASP A 375 6.70 -11.42 -10.94
N VAL A 376 7.14 -12.68 -10.98
CA VAL A 376 6.29 -13.85 -10.77
C VAL A 376 5.76 -13.87 -9.34
N LYS A 377 6.61 -13.62 -8.33
CA LYS A 377 6.18 -13.51 -6.92
C LYS A 377 5.09 -12.47 -6.75
N GLU A 378 5.29 -11.26 -7.30
CA GLU A 378 4.31 -10.17 -7.21
C GLU A 378 2.99 -10.53 -7.87
N ALA A 379 3.03 -11.06 -9.10
CA ALA A 379 1.83 -11.41 -9.85
C ALA A 379 1.05 -12.55 -9.17
N ALA A 380 1.75 -13.56 -8.64
CA ALA A 380 1.14 -14.64 -7.87
C ALA A 380 0.50 -14.10 -6.57
N ALA A 381 1.19 -13.24 -5.83
CA ALA A 381 0.65 -12.61 -4.63
C ALA A 381 -0.60 -11.77 -4.91
N LEU A 382 -0.61 -11.04 -6.04
CA LEU A 382 -1.76 -10.26 -6.50
C LEU A 382 -2.98 -11.16 -6.79
N ALA A 383 -2.75 -12.27 -7.51
CA ALA A 383 -3.80 -13.24 -7.79
C ALA A 383 -4.37 -13.85 -6.50
N VAL A 384 -3.50 -14.27 -5.57
CA VAL A 384 -3.91 -14.82 -4.27
C VAL A 384 -4.68 -13.80 -3.44
N SER A 385 -4.26 -12.53 -3.40
CA SER A 385 -4.99 -11.50 -2.65
C SER A 385 -6.40 -11.27 -3.20
N ASN A 386 -6.58 -11.29 -4.52
CA ASN A 386 -7.90 -11.08 -5.12
C ASN A 386 -8.80 -12.31 -5.00
N LEU A 387 -8.24 -13.51 -5.19
CA LEU A 387 -8.96 -14.78 -5.05
C LEU A 387 -9.46 -15.02 -3.62
N THR A 388 -8.72 -14.57 -2.60
CA THR A 388 -9.08 -14.73 -1.17
C THR A 388 -10.03 -13.65 -0.66
N THR A 389 -10.15 -12.52 -1.36
CA THR A 389 -11.00 -11.40 -0.92
C THR A 389 -12.45 -11.86 -0.76
N THR A 390 -12.99 -11.74 0.44
CA THR A 390 -14.36 -12.17 0.81
C THR A 390 -14.71 -13.61 0.35
N HIS A 391 -13.73 -14.52 0.33
CA HIS A 391 -13.94 -15.89 -0.16
C HIS A 391 -13.30 -16.95 0.77
N PRO A 392 -14.01 -17.38 1.83
CA PRO A 392 -13.46 -18.28 2.84
C PRO A 392 -12.94 -19.62 2.30
N SER A 393 -13.58 -20.18 1.27
CA SER A 393 -13.11 -21.42 0.64
C SER A 393 -11.72 -21.26 0.03
N ASN A 394 -11.44 -20.13 -0.60
CA ASN A 394 -10.13 -19.89 -1.22
C ASN A 394 -9.08 -19.60 -0.14
N CYS A 395 -9.46 -18.97 0.97
CA CYS A 395 -8.58 -18.82 2.12
C CYS A 395 -8.15 -20.20 2.67
N LEU A 396 -9.09 -21.15 2.78
CA LEU A 396 -8.77 -22.51 3.23
C LEU A 396 -7.82 -23.22 2.26
N GLU A 397 -8.07 -23.16 0.95
CA GLU A 397 -7.19 -23.75 -0.08
C GLU A 397 -5.75 -23.21 0.00
N VAL A 398 -5.58 -21.91 0.23
CA VAL A 398 -4.23 -21.32 0.44
C VAL A 398 -3.54 -21.95 1.64
N VAL A 399 -4.27 -22.19 2.74
CA VAL A 399 -3.72 -22.82 3.95
C VAL A 399 -3.40 -24.30 3.71
N GLU A 400 -4.31 -25.04 3.06
CA GLU A 400 -4.13 -26.46 2.73
C GLU A 400 -2.88 -26.70 1.86
N HIS A 401 -2.59 -25.77 0.96
CA HIS A 401 -1.39 -25.79 0.12
C HIS A 401 -0.15 -25.15 0.77
N SER A 402 -0.16 -24.90 2.08
CA SER A 402 0.97 -24.33 2.84
C SER A 402 1.40 -22.92 2.39
N GLY A 403 0.43 -22.09 1.96
CA GLY A 403 0.70 -20.74 1.44
C GLY A 403 0.99 -19.67 2.49
N ILE A 404 0.77 -19.92 3.79
CA ILE A 404 1.04 -18.94 4.85
C ILE A 404 2.52 -18.57 4.91
N GLU A 405 3.42 -19.56 4.95
CA GLU A 405 4.87 -19.33 5.05
C GLU A 405 5.43 -18.52 3.88
N PRO A 406 5.13 -18.86 2.59
CA PRO A 406 5.51 -18.02 1.47
C PRO A 406 4.99 -16.58 1.58
N LEU A 407 3.73 -16.38 1.97
CA LEU A 407 3.15 -15.04 2.12
C LEU A 407 3.84 -14.23 3.22
N VAL A 408 4.17 -14.85 4.37
CA VAL A 408 4.91 -14.18 5.45
C VAL A 408 6.33 -13.81 4.98
N HIS A 409 7.01 -14.69 4.23
CA HIS A 409 8.32 -14.39 3.66
C HIS A 409 8.31 -13.23 2.66
N LEU A 410 7.25 -13.10 1.85
CA LEU A 410 7.09 -11.99 0.91
C LEU A 410 7.03 -10.62 1.58
N LEU A 411 6.70 -10.52 2.87
CA LEU A 411 6.72 -9.25 3.61
C LEU A 411 8.14 -8.66 3.75
N ALA A 412 9.19 -9.46 3.54
CA ALA A 412 10.59 -9.05 3.59
C ALA A 412 11.22 -8.82 2.20
N GLU A 413 10.45 -8.94 1.12
CA GLU A 413 10.93 -8.71 -0.25
C GLU A 413 11.22 -7.24 -0.55
N GLN A 414 12.05 -6.99 -1.57
CA GLN A 414 12.38 -5.63 -2.01
C GLN A 414 11.29 -5.00 -2.90
N LYS A 415 10.45 -5.83 -3.53
CA LYS A 415 9.45 -5.35 -4.49
C LYS A 415 8.18 -4.94 -3.78
N ASP A 416 7.91 -3.63 -3.75
CA ASP A 416 6.76 -3.03 -3.05
C ASP A 416 5.42 -3.69 -3.41
N GLY A 417 5.21 -4.03 -4.69
CA GLY A 417 3.99 -4.70 -5.13
C GLY A 417 3.80 -6.07 -4.49
N ALA A 418 4.86 -6.89 -4.42
CA ALA A 418 4.80 -8.20 -3.77
C ALA A 418 4.49 -8.08 -2.28
N VAL A 419 5.16 -7.15 -1.58
CA VAL A 419 4.96 -6.89 -0.14
C VAL A 419 3.51 -6.44 0.13
N ALA A 420 3.00 -5.49 -0.66
CA ALA A 420 1.65 -4.96 -0.50
C ALA A 420 0.58 -6.05 -0.76
N ASN A 421 0.74 -6.85 -1.80
CA ASN A 421 -0.19 -7.93 -2.14
C ASN A 421 -0.16 -9.06 -1.10
N ALA A 422 1.02 -9.42 -0.60
CA ALA A 422 1.17 -10.40 0.48
C ALA A 422 0.46 -9.94 1.76
N ALA A 423 0.62 -8.67 2.15
CA ALA A 423 -0.09 -8.10 3.29
C ALA A 423 -1.62 -8.17 3.12
N VAL A 424 -2.14 -7.88 1.93
CA VAL A 424 -3.59 -7.99 1.64
C VAL A 424 -4.06 -9.45 1.70
N ALA A 425 -3.32 -10.39 1.10
CA ALA A 425 -3.65 -11.80 1.17
C ALA A 425 -3.71 -12.30 2.62
N LEU A 426 -2.71 -11.97 3.45
CA LEU A 426 -2.69 -12.30 4.87
C LEU A 426 -3.86 -11.66 5.64
N ALA A 427 -4.22 -10.41 5.32
CA ALA A 427 -5.39 -9.75 5.91
C ALA A 427 -6.70 -10.48 5.57
N ASN A 428 -6.83 -10.99 4.34
CA ASN A 428 -7.99 -11.77 3.93
C ASN A 428 -8.07 -13.11 4.67
N LEU A 429 -6.93 -13.79 4.85
CA LEU A 429 -6.83 -15.03 5.63
C LEU A 429 -7.23 -14.81 7.10
N ALA A 430 -6.88 -13.66 7.67
CA ALA A 430 -7.21 -13.29 9.06
C ALA A 430 -8.72 -13.12 9.33
N GLY A 431 -9.55 -13.09 8.27
CA GLY A 431 -11.01 -13.07 8.39
C GLY A 431 -11.59 -14.32 9.07
N ASP A 432 -10.91 -15.45 8.98
CA ASP A 432 -11.25 -16.67 9.73
C ASP A 432 -10.44 -16.74 11.03
N GLU A 433 -11.10 -17.04 12.15
CA GLU A 433 -10.47 -17.09 13.48
C GLU A 433 -9.39 -18.16 13.61
N ILE A 434 -9.61 -19.35 13.04
CA ILE A 434 -8.66 -20.46 13.14
C ILE A 434 -7.42 -20.15 12.30
N ILE A 435 -7.63 -19.67 11.07
CA ILE A 435 -6.53 -19.28 10.19
C ILE A 435 -5.76 -18.10 10.78
N ARG A 436 -6.44 -17.08 11.32
CA ARG A 436 -5.80 -15.93 11.96
C ARG A 436 -4.84 -16.34 13.07
N MET A 437 -5.27 -17.23 13.97
CA MET A 437 -4.44 -17.74 15.07
C MET A 437 -3.22 -18.51 14.56
N GLU A 438 -3.39 -19.31 13.51
CA GLU A 438 -2.27 -20.03 12.88
C GLU A 438 -1.25 -19.06 12.27
N VAL A 439 -1.71 -18.04 11.53
CA VAL A 439 -0.84 -17.05 10.89
C VAL A 439 -0.09 -16.20 11.94
N VAL A 440 -0.72 -15.87 13.06
CA VAL A 440 -0.04 -15.24 14.22
C VAL A 440 1.07 -16.14 14.75
N ARG A 441 0.80 -17.45 14.94
CA ARG A 441 1.82 -18.42 15.38
C ARG A 441 3.01 -18.52 14.44
N MET A 442 2.82 -18.27 13.14
CA MET A 442 3.89 -18.24 12.14
C MET A 442 4.69 -16.92 12.12
N GLY A 443 4.43 -15.99 13.04
CA GLY A 443 5.23 -14.78 13.20
C GLY A 443 4.87 -13.63 12.25
N VAL A 444 3.60 -13.53 11.83
CA VAL A 444 3.16 -12.44 10.94
C VAL A 444 3.31 -11.06 11.57
N VAL A 445 3.11 -10.92 12.88
CA VAL A 445 3.15 -9.63 13.58
C VAL A 445 4.54 -8.99 13.50
N PRO A 446 5.64 -9.67 13.85
CA PRO A 446 6.98 -9.11 13.69
C PRO A 446 7.36 -8.94 12.22
N ALA A 447 6.89 -9.82 11.32
CA ALA A 447 7.14 -9.67 9.89
C ALA A 447 6.52 -8.39 9.30
N LEU A 448 5.33 -7.99 9.77
CA LEU A 448 4.64 -6.77 9.34
C LEU A 448 5.33 -5.47 9.79
N ILE A 449 6.23 -5.51 10.76
CA ILE A 449 6.94 -4.31 11.25
C ILE A 449 7.87 -3.73 10.19
N GLN A 450 8.47 -4.55 9.32
CA GLN A 450 9.37 -4.06 8.26
C GLN A 450 8.60 -3.29 7.17
N PRO A 451 7.51 -3.81 6.58
CA PRO A 451 6.65 -3.06 5.65
C PRO A 451 6.15 -1.72 6.21
N LEU A 452 5.86 -1.63 7.51
CA LEU A 452 5.47 -0.37 8.16
C LEU A 452 6.58 0.70 8.14
N LYS A 453 7.84 0.33 7.89
CA LYS A 453 8.96 1.28 7.78
C LYS A 453 9.24 1.72 6.33
N SER A 454 8.49 1.20 5.35
CA SER A 454 8.68 1.53 3.93
C SER A 454 8.42 3.02 3.65
N SER A 455 9.11 3.56 2.63
CA SER A 455 8.81 4.89 2.07
C SER A 455 7.61 4.88 1.13
N ASN A 456 7.16 3.70 0.68
CA ASN A 456 6.02 3.57 -0.22
C ASN A 456 4.71 3.57 0.58
N SER A 457 3.88 4.60 0.38
CA SER A 457 2.60 4.75 1.07
C SER A 457 1.63 3.60 0.81
N LEU A 458 1.68 2.98 -0.37
CA LEU A 458 0.85 1.81 -0.69
C LEU A 458 1.21 0.65 0.24
N VAL A 459 2.50 0.31 0.34
CA VAL A 459 3.00 -0.76 1.23
C VAL A 459 2.61 -0.48 2.68
N VAL A 460 2.86 0.73 3.18
CA VAL A 460 2.51 1.10 4.55
C VAL A 460 1.01 0.98 4.80
N SER A 461 0.16 1.45 3.88
CA SER A 461 -1.29 1.36 4.03
C SER A 461 -1.80 -0.08 4.09
N LYS A 462 -1.25 -0.98 3.25
CA LYS A 462 -1.62 -2.41 3.24
C LYS A 462 -1.06 -3.15 4.45
N ALA A 463 0.13 -2.80 4.92
CA ALA A 463 0.69 -3.34 6.15
C ALA A 463 -0.13 -2.93 7.39
N CYS A 464 -0.57 -1.68 7.48
CA CYS A 464 -1.48 -1.23 8.55
C CYS A 464 -2.82 -1.98 8.52
N LEU A 465 -3.38 -2.20 7.33
CA LEU A 465 -4.60 -2.99 7.12
C LEU A 465 -4.43 -4.43 7.62
N ALA A 466 -3.35 -5.10 7.21
CA ALA A 466 -3.04 -6.45 7.66
C ALA A 466 -2.85 -6.51 9.17
N LEU A 467 -2.09 -5.56 9.74
CA LEU A 467 -1.89 -5.47 11.17
C LEU A 467 -3.22 -5.35 11.93
N ALA A 468 -4.12 -4.46 11.49
CA ALA A 468 -5.43 -4.30 12.10
C ALA A 468 -6.23 -5.62 12.14
N ALA A 469 -6.13 -6.45 11.11
CA ALA A 469 -6.82 -7.74 11.03
C ALA A 469 -6.28 -8.77 12.06
N PHE A 470 -5.00 -8.71 12.40
CA PHE A 470 -4.36 -9.61 13.38
C PHE A 470 -4.44 -9.11 14.82
N MET A 471 -4.66 -7.81 15.06
CA MET A 471 -4.68 -7.24 16.42
C MET A 471 -5.93 -7.57 17.24
N CYS A 472 -6.82 -8.44 16.75
CA CYS A 472 -7.98 -8.94 17.48
C CYS A 472 -7.61 -9.79 18.71
N ASP A 473 -6.44 -10.44 18.67
CA ASP A 473 -5.98 -11.39 19.68
C ASP A 473 -4.99 -10.75 20.68
N SER A 474 -5.07 -11.15 21.95
CA SER A 474 -4.25 -10.57 23.03
C SER A 474 -2.76 -10.85 22.86
N ASP A 475 -2.42 -12.03 22.37
CA ASP A 475 -1.03 -12.43 22.13
C ASP A 475 -0.42 -11.61 21.00
N ALA A 476 -1.17 -11.40 19.91
CA ALA A 476 -0.74 -10.57 18.79
C ALA A 476 -0.49 -9.11 19.21
N ARG A 477 -1.37 -8.54 20.05
CA ARG A 477 -1.16 -7.19 20.62
C ARG A 477 0.07 -7.14 21.53
N SER A 478 0.31 -8.18 22.33
CA SER A 478 1.49 -8.27 23.19
C SER A 478 2.79 -8.37 22.38
N GLU A 479 2.76 -9.12 21.28
CA GLU A 479 3.89 -9.21 20.35
C GLU A 479 4.16 -7.87 19.64
N LEU A 480 3.12 -7.16 19.21
CA LEU A 480 3.27 -5.82 18.61
C LEU A 480 3.92 -4.83 19.59
N ARG A 481 3.50 -4.87 20.86
CA ARG A 481 4.08 -4.05 21.94
C ARG A 481 5.56 -4.36 22.16
N SER A 482 5.88 -5.65 22.30
CA SER A 482 7.24 -6.12 22.62
C SER A 482 8.24 -5.82 21.50
N ASN A 483 7.78 -5.71 20.26
CA ASN A 483 8.60 -5.41 19.10
C ASN A 483 8.63 -3.91 18.71
N GLY A 484 8.07 -3.01 19.53
CA GLY A 484 8.08 -1.56 19.29
C GLY A 484 7.24 -1.12 18.08
N GLY A 485 6.26 -1.92 17.66
CA GLY A 485 5.43 -1.60 16.51
C GLY A 485 4.40 -0.50 16.79
N LEU A 486 4.04 -0.27 18.06
CA LEU A 486 3.14 0.82 18.45
C LEU A 486 3.72 2.20 18.10
N ASP A 487 5.01 2.45 18.35
CA ASP A 487 5.66 3.73 18.01
C ASP A 487 5.52 4.08 16.52
N ILE A 488 5.72 3.08 15.65
CA ILE A 488 5.61 3.23 14.20
C ILE A 488 4.15 3.53 13.82
N LEU A 489 3.21 2.81 14.44
CA LEU A 489 1.78 3.00 14.20
C LEU A 489 1.31 4.41 14.59
N ILE A 490 1.75 4.91 15.76
CA ILE A 490 1.43 6.26 16.22
C ILE A 490 2.04 7.33 15.32
N LYS A 491 3.26 7.11 14.80
CA LYS A 491 3.85 7.99 13.78
C LYS A 491 2.97 8.05 12.51
N HIS A 492 2.44 6.93 12.05
CA HIS A 492 1.61 6.86 10.84
C HIS A 492 0.23 7.50 10.98
N LEU A 493 -0.30 7.66 12.20
CA LEU A 493 -1.49 8.49 12.43
C LEU A 493 -1.30 9.91 11.90
N ASN A 494 -0.07 10.44 11.93
CA ASN A 494 0.26 11.78 11.44
C ASN A 494 0.66 11.84 9.96
N SER A 495 0.50 10.76 9.19
CA SER A 495 0.84 10.74 7.76
C SER A 495 -0.01 11.72 6.95
N ASP A 496 0.57 12.34 5.92
CA ASP A 496 -0.18 13.15 4.96
C ASP A 496 -0.98 12.29 3.97
N ASN A 497 -0.68 10.99 3.87
CA ASN A 497 -1.42 10.06 3.02
C ASN A 497 -2.69 9.54 3.73
N ASP A 498 -3.84 9.74 3.12
CA ASP A 498 -5.15 9.37 3.67
C ASP A 498 -5.32 7.88 3.93
N ASP A 499 -4.80 7.02 3.04
CA ASP A 499 -4.92 5.57 3.19
C ASP A 499 -4.03 5.05 4.32
N VAL A 500 -2.82 5.61 4.46
CA VAL A 500 -1.92 5.31 5.59
C VAL A 500 -2.55 5.74 6.91
N ARG A 501 -3.07 6.97 7.03
CA ARG A 501 -3.75 7.40 8.26
C ARG A 501 -4.96 6.53 8.58
N ARG A 502 -5.76 6.20 7.56
CA ARG A 502 -6.96 5.37 7.75
C ARG A 502 -6.60 3.97 8.27
N GLY A 503 -5.60 3.34 7.64
CA GLY A 503 -5.09 2.04 8.09
C GLY A 503 -4.52 2.11 9.52
N ALA A 504 -3.73 3.14 9.82
CA ALA A 504 -3.15 3.33 11.14
C ALA A 504 -4.23 3.54 12.22
N ALA A 505 -5.23 4.39 11.93
CA ALA A 505 -6.34 4.64 12.83
C ALA A 505 -7.18 3.38 13.10
N TRP A 506 -7.39 2.53 12.08
CA TRP A 506 -8.08 1.27 12.28
C TRP A 506 -7.26 0.30 13.14
N ALA A 507 -5.96 0.14 12.89
CA ALA A 507 -5.12 -0.68 13.75
C ALA A 507 -5.09 -0.17 15.20
N VAL A 508 -5.04 1.15 15.42
CA VAL A 508 -5.14 1.75 16.77
C VAL A 508 -6.49 1.49 17.42
N LEU A 509 -7.60 1.59 16.66
CA LEU A 509 -8.93 1.23 17.14
C LEU A 509 -8.98 -0.21 17.67
N VAL A 510 -8.45 -1.17 16.91
CA VAL A 510 -8.44 -2.58 17.32
C VAL A 510 -7.52 -2.80 18.52
N CYS A 511 -6.31 -2.23 18.51
CA CYS A 511 -5.37 -2.28 19.62
C CYS A 511 -5.94 -1.67 20.91
N GLY A 512 -6.70 -0.58 20.78
CA GLY A 512 -7.35 0.12 21.88
C GLY A 512 -8.43 -0.71 22.60
N GLY A 513 -8.79 -1.89 22.10
CA GLY A 513 -9.67 -2.84 22.78
C GLY A 513 -9.08 -3.49 24.02
N ASP A 514 -7.76 -3.41 24.20
CA ASP A 514 -7.03 -4.02 25.31
C ASP A 514 -6.46 -2.94 26.25
N PRO A 515 -6.79 -2.93 27.55
CA PRO A 515 -6.37 -1.86 28.46
C PRO A 515 -4.83 -1.64 28.58
N PRO A 516 -3.99 -2.69 28.67
CA PRO A 516 -2.54 -2.54 28.60
C PRO A 516 -2.07 -1.85 27.31
N THR A 517 -2.57 -2.30 26.16
CA THR A 517 -2.19 -1.73 24.86
C THR A 517 -2.70 -0.29 24.70
N ALA A 518 -3.92 0.00 25.14
CA ALA A 518 -4.48 1.36 25.14
C ALA A 518 -3.67 2.31 26.03
N THR A 519 -3.20 1.82 27.17
CA THR A 519 -2.33 2.60 28.08
C THR A 519 -1.01 2.96 27.38
N ASP A 520 -0.37 2.01 26.72
CA ASP A 520 0.89 2.25 26.00
C ASP A 520 0.68 3.20 24.80
N ILE A 521 -0.43 3.08 24.07
CA ILE A 521 -0.79 4.03 23.00
C ILE A 521 -0.93 5.47 23.55
N CYS A 522 -1.59 5.63 24.72
CA CYS A 522 -1.66 6.94 25.38
C CYS A 522 -0.28 7.43 25.85
N LYS A 523 0.60 6.54 26.35
CA LYS A 523 1.98 6.88 26.69
C LYS A 523 2.77 7.36 25.45
N LEU A 524 2.47 6.87 24.27
CA LEU A 524 3.14 7.28 23.04
C LEU A 524 2.58 8.57 22.42
N GLY A 525 1.60 9.21 23.05
CA GLY A 525 0.99 10.45 22.54
C GLY A 525 -0.12 10.22 21.51
N GLY A 526 -0.64 8.99 21.39
CA GLY A 526 -1.66 8.65 20.40
C GLY A 526 -2.98 9.38 20.60
N LEU A 527 -3.34 9.71 21.86
CA LEU A 527 -4.60 10.39 22.17
C LEU A 527 -4.59 11.84 21.66
N GLU A 528 -3.49 12.54 21.86
CA GLU A 528 -3.27 13.93 21.45
C GLU A 528 -3.29 14.05 19.92
N ILE A 529 -2.62 13.10 19.24
CA ILE A 529 -2.61 13.04 17.78
C ILE A 529 -4.03 12.82 17.24
N LEU A 530 -4.80 11.90 17.83
CA LEU A 530 -6.18 11.66 17.40
C LEU A 530 -7.09 12.88 17.65
N GLN A 531 -6.89 13.60 18.75
CA GLN A 531 -7.60 14.87 19.01
C GLN A 531 -7.31 15.92 17.93
N GLU A 532 -6.04 16.13 17.61
CA GLU A 532 -5.62 17.07 16.58
C GLU A 532 -6.23 16.71 15.21
N ILE A 533 -6.18 15.42 14.86
CA ILE A 533 -6.75 14.91 13.60
C ILE A 533 -8.27 15.11 13.55
N ASN A 534 -8.99 14.81 14.64
CA ASN A 534 -10.45 14.95 14.70
C ASN A 534 -10.93 16.41 14.72
N GLN A 535 -10.05 17.37 15.04
CA GLN A 535 -10.34 18.80 14.87
C GLN A 535 -10.13 19.28 13.43
N SER A 536 -9.37 18.54 12.62
CA SER A 536 -9.10 18.89 11.23
C SER A 536 -10.15 18.32 10.28
N VAL A 537 -10.79 19.21 9.51
CA VAL A 537 -11.81 18.82 8.52
C VAL A 537 -11.23 17.93 7.42
N SER A 538 -9.96 18.15 7.04
CA SER A 538 -9.31 17.39 5.96
C SER A 538 -8.69 16.08 6.44
N ARG A 539 -8.23 16.00 7.69
CA ARG A 539 -7.51 14.82 8.21
C ARG A 539 -8.42 13.81 8.90
N GLN A 540 -9.55 14.24 9.46
CA GLN A 540 -10.47 13.37 10.20
C GLN A 540 -11.06 12.25 9.33
N ASN A 541 -11.36 11.11 9.94
CA ASN A 541 -12.17 10.05 9.32
C ASN A 541 -12.94 9.26 10.40
N LYS A 542 -13.83 8.34 9.97
CA LYS A 542 -14.66 7.56 10.91
C LYS A 542 -13.83 6.71 11.89
N PHE A 543 -12.67 6.24 11.45
CA PHE A 543 -11.79 5.41 12.28
C PHE A 543 -11.01 6.24 13.31
N THR A 544 -10.65 7.50 13.03
CA THR A 544 -9.92 8.34 14.00
C THR A 544 -10.78 8.70 15.20
N GLN A 545 -12.07 8.98 14.98
CA GLN A 545 -13.01 9.19 16.09
C GLN A 545 -13.25 7.90 16.86
N ALA A 546 -13.55 6.79 16.16
CA ALA A 546 -13.78 5.51 16.82
C ALA A 546 -12.55 5.03 17.61
N ALA A 547 -11.34 5.22 17.07
CA ALA A 547 -10.09 4.89 17.77
C ALA A 547 -9.94 5.71 19.05
N MET A 548 -10.24 7.01 19.00
CA MET A 548 -10.20 7.89 20.16
C MET A 548 -11.19 7.42 21.23
N ASP A 549 -12.46 7.19 20.86
CA ASP A 549 -13.49 6.73 21.79
C ASP A 549 -13.09 5.38 22.44
N LYS A 550 -12.57 4.45 21.63
CA LYS A 550 -12.12 3.14 22.12
C LYS A 550 -10.94 3.23 23.09
N LEU A 551 -9.96 4.08 22.80
CA LEU A 551 -8.83 4.32 23.71
C LEU A 551 -9.31 4.90 25.04
N LEU A 552 -10.26 5.84 25.01
CA LEU A 552 -10.82 6.43 26.22
C LEU A 552 -11.61 5.40 27.04
N ASP A 553 -12.40 4.55 26.40
CA ASP A 553 -13.14 3.48 27.09
C ASP A 553 -12.23 2.46 27.78
N SER A 554 -11.07 2.18 27.19
CA SER A 554 -10.07 1.26 27.76
C SER A 554 -9.06 1.94 28.69
N ASN A 555 -9.01 3.28 28.72
CA ASN A 555 -8.16 4.09 29.59
C ASN A 555 -8.99 5.15 30.34
N LEU A 556 -9.73 4.70 31.36
CA LEU A 556 -10.63 5.55 32.14
C LEU A 556 -9.94 6.75 32.82
N PRO A 557 -8.69 6.67 33.31
CA PRO A 557 -7.94 7.85 33.78
C PRO A 557 -7.84 8.94 32.70
N ALA A 558 -7.48 8.56 31.47
CA ALA A 558 -7.40 9.49 30.34
C ALA A 558 -8.79 10.04 29.97
N LYS A 559 -9.82 9.19 29.93
CA LYS A 559 -11.22 9.59 29.70
C LYS A 559 -11.66 10.64 30.70
N PHE A 560 -11.48 10.39 31.99
CA PHE A 560 -11.93 11.31 33.03
C PHE A 560 -11.09 12.60 33.10
N ALA A 561 -9.81 12.54 32.74
CA ALA A 561 -8.98 13.73 32.61
C ALA A 561 -9.46 14.62 31.45
N LEU A 562 -9.86 14.01 30.33
CA LEU A 562 -10.25 14.73 29.13
C LEU A 562 -11.71 15.22 29.15
N THR A 563 -12.65 14.33 29.45
CA THR A 563 -14.09 14.61 29.34
C THR A 563 -14.68 15.15 30.64
N GLY A 564 -14.00 14.91 31.77
CA GLY A 564 -14.56 15.17 33.10
C GLY A 564 -15.77 14.29 33.43
N TYR A 565 -16.04 13.22 32.67
CA TYR A 565 -17.21 12.38 32.84
C TYR A 565 -16.88 10.89 32.71
N LEU A 566 -17.31 10.12 33.71
CA LEU A 566 -17.39 8.66 33.64
C LEU A 566 -18.84 8.23 33.86
N GLY A 567 -19.38 7.43 32.95
CA GLY A 567 -20.75 6.94 33.03
C GLY A 567 -20.93 5.76 34.00
N PRO A 568 -22.17 5.28 34.16
CA PRO A 568 -22.47 4.10 34.97
C PRO A 568 -21.81 2.81 34.46
N ASP A 569 -21.55 2.74 33.15
CA ASP A 569 -20.88 1.66 32.43
C ASP A 569 -19.34 1.70 32.58
N ASN A 570 -18.77 2.82 33.03
CA ASN A 570 -17.34 2.97 33.21
C ASN A 570 -16.97 2.67 34.66
N ALA A 571 -16.70 1.39 34.96
CA ALA A 571 -16.34 0.92 36.28
C ALA A 571 -14.87 1.21 36.62
N ILE A 572 -14.61 1.92 37.71
CA ILE A 572 -13.27 2.18 38.23
C ILE A 572 -12.67 0.89 38.80
N THR A 573 -11.56 0.45 38.21
CA THR A 573 -10.79 -0.73 38.61
C THR A 573 -9.47 -0.34 39.28
N ASP A 574 -8.73 -1.35 39.73
CA ASP A 574 -7.40 -1.18 40.32
C ASP A 574 -6.42 -0.56 39.31
N GLY A 575 -5.66 0.44 39.76
CA GLY A 575 -4.75 1.22 38.92
C GLY A 575 -5.34 2.52 38.36
N PHE A 576 -6.64 2.77 38.54
CA PHE A 576 -7.25 4.05 38.15
C PHE A 576 -6.65 5.20 38.94
N PHE A 577 -6.36 6.32 38.28
CA PHE A 577 -5.93 7.55 38.93
C PHE A 577 -6.59 8.80 38.35
N ASP A 578 -6.70 9.84 39.18
CA ASP A 578 -7.19 11.16 38.78
C ASP A 578 -6.14 12.23 39.06
N ALA A 579 -5.44 12.67 38.01
CA ALA A 579 -4.46 13.75 38.04
C ALA A 579 -5.10 15.16 37.84
N GLY A 580 -6.40 15.24 37.58
CA GLY A 580 -7.11 16.47 37.26
C GLY A 580 -7.42 16.62 35.77
N PRO A 581 -8.03 17.76 35.35
CA PRO A 581 -8.37 17.99 33.96
C PRO A 581 -7.12 18.11 33.08
N LEU A 582 -7.16 17.48 31.91
CA LEU A 582 -6.14 17.62 30.89
C LEU A 582 -6.27 18.99 30.23
N ARG A 583 -5.15 19.71 30.09
CA ARG A 583 -5.16 21.01 29.37
C ARG A 583 -5.14 20.73 27.86
N PRO A 584 -5.74 21.62 27.04
CA PRO A 584 -5.83 21.42 25.59
C PRO A 584 -4.51 21.08 24.89
N ASP A 585 -3.39 21.68 25.33
CA ASP A 585 -2.06 21.50 24.71
C ASP A 585 -1.15 20.54 25.49
N SER A 586 -1.70 19.74 26.41
CA SER A 586 -0.92 18.90 27.32
C SER A 586 -1.12 17.42 27.04
N ARG A 587 -0.02 16.67 27.00
CA ARG A 587 -0.05 15.21 26.90
C ARG A 587 -0.56 14.57 28.20
N PHE A 588 -1.38 13.54 28.07
CA PHE A 588 -1.78 12.68 29.16
C PHE A 588 -0.57 11.90 29.69
N MET A 589 -0.32 12.04 30.99
CA MET A 589 0.83 11.41 31.63
C MET A 589 0.43 10.10 32.29
N SER A 590 1.29 9.10 32.12
CA SER A 590 1.17 7.84 32.83
C SER A 590 1.46 7.97 34.32
N LEU A 591 1.02 6.97 35.08
CA LEU A 591 1.31 6.90 36.51
C LEU A 591 2.82 6.83 36.79
N ASP A 592 3.59 6.14 35.95
CA ASP A 592 5.06 6.06 36.03
C ASP A 592 5.69 7.47 35.92
N GLU A 593 5.34 8.21 34.88
CA GLU A 593 5.85 9.57 34.65
C GLU A 593 5.42 10.52 35.78
N LEU A 594 4.20 10.37 36.27
CA LEU A 594 3.68 11.17 37.38
C LEU A 594 4.39 10.87 38.70
N ASN A 595 4.84 9.64 38.92
CA ASN A 595 5.58 9.24 40.12
C ASN A 595 6.97 9.88 40.20
N THR A 596 7.62 10.11 39.06
CA THR A 596 8.96 10.74 39.01
C THR A 596 8.96 12.23 39.37
N ARG A 597 7.79 12.85 39.53
CA ARG A 597 7.68 14.28 39.83
C ARG A 597 8.00 14.58 41.28
N GLU A 598 8.82 15.61 41.49
CA GLU A 598 9.08 16.17 42.82
C GLU A 598 7.78 16.55 43.53
N VAL A 599 7.75 16.26 44.84
CA VAL A 599 6.63 16.62 45.71
C VAL A 599 6.41 18.13 45.65
N ASN A 600 5.16 18.54 45.37
CA ASN A 600 4.82 19.93 45.15
C ASN A 600 3.45 20.29 45.73
N GLU A 601 3.13 21.58 45.73
CA GLU A 601 1.87 22.13 46.26
C GLU A 601 0.67 22.01 45.30
N LYS A 602 0.85 21.44 44.10
CA LYS A 602 -0.26 21.28 43.13
C LYS A 602 -1.27 20.24 43.62
N ARG A 603 -2.42 20.14 42.95
CA ARG A 603 -3.44 19.13 43.24
C ARG A 603 -2.82 17.71 43.37
N PRO A 604 -3.16 16.93 44.42
CA PRO A 604 -2.71 15.54 44.52
C PRO A 604 -3.28 14.68 43.38
N ILE A 605 -2.56 13.63 43.03
CA ILE A 605 -3.01 12.61 42.09
C ILE A 605 -3.67 11.52 42.91
N LEU A 606 -4.98 11.34 42.76
CA LEU A 606 -5.72 10.35 43.56
C LEU A 606 -5.64 8.99 42.90
N LEU A 607 -5.24 7.97 43.64
CA LEU A 607 -5.07 6.60 43.15
C LEU A 607 -6.10 5.66 43.79
N VAL A 608 -6.70 4.80 42.98
CA VAL A 608 -7.59 3.71 43.39
C VAL A 608 -6.87 2.40 43.08
N ASN A 609 -6.36 1.72 44.11
CA ASN A 609 -5.65 0.45 43.94
C ASN A 609 -5.73 -0.40 45.21
N VAL A 610 -6.29 -1.61 45.12
CA VAL A 610 -6.35 -2.59 46.22
C VAL A 610 -5.64 -3.90 45.91
N GLN A 611 -4.97 -4.02 44.76
CA GLN A 611 -4.20 -5.21 44.44
C GLN A 611 -2.92 -5.30 45.30
N PRO A 612 -2.60 -6.48 45.87
CA PRO A 612 -1.32 -6.71 46.53
C PRO A 612 -0.17 -6.63 45.51
N GLN A 613 1.01 -6.20 45.96
CA GLN A 613 2.22 -6.37 45.16
C GLN A 613 2.51 -7.88 45.05
N GLU A 614 2.57 -8.43 43.83
CA GLU A 614 3.14 -9.76 43.65
C GLU A 614 4.63 -9.69 44.04
N GLN A 615 4.97 -10.30 45.18
CA GLN A 615 6.36 -10.59 45.49
C GLN A 615 6.84 -11.62 44.47
N GLN A 616 7.62 -11.19 43.48
CA GLN A 616 8.45 -12.13 42.73
C GLN A 616 9.29 -12.90 43.74
N SER A 617 8.98 -14.18 43.91
CA SER A 617 9.88 -15.11 44.57
C SER A 617 11.18 -15.08 43.75
N PRO A 618 12.37 -14.93 44.36
CA PRO A 618 13.60 -15.07 43.58
C PRO A 618 13.58 -16.44 42.93
N GLN A 619 13.58 -16.47 41.59
CA GLN A 619 13.94 -17.68 40.87
C GLN A 619 15.32 -18.09 41.38
N PRO A 620 15.55 -19.37 41.74
CA PRO A 620 16.90 -19.82 42.03
C PRO A 620 17.75 -19.58 40.78
N PRO A 621 19.02 -19.17 40.93
CA PRO A 621 19.91 -19.03 39.78
C PRO A 621 19.93 -20.33 39.00
N GLU A 622 19.85 -20.22 37.67
CA GLU A 622 20.02 -21.34 36.75
C GLU A 622 21.32 -22.07 37.09
N VAL A 623 21.20 -23.22 37.75
CA VAL A 623 22.29 -24.18 37.85
C VAL A 623 22.28 -24.95 36.55
N GLU A 624 23.28 -24.68 35.71
CA GLU A 624 23.71 -25.64 34.70
C GLU A 624 23.97 -26.98 35.39
N SER A 625 23.10 -27.97 35.18
CA SER A 625 23.50 -29.36 35.39
C SER A 625 22.80 -30.29 34.41
N LYS A 626 23.64 -30.88 33.56
CA LYS A 626 23.43 -32.06 32.74
C LYS A 626 22.67 -33.16 33.49
N THR A 627 21.73 -33.78 32.76
CA THR A 627 21.32 -35.21 32.79
C THR A 627 21.25 -35.93 34.14
N GLU A 628 20.04 -36.34 34.57
CA GLU A 628 19.58 -37.75 34.58
C GLU A 628 18.25 -37.94 35.35
N THR A 629 17.25 -38.46 34.62
CA THR A 629 16.21 -39.46 34.94
C THR A 629 15.71 -39.78 36.37
N LYS A 630 14.36 -39.82 36.45
CA LYS A 630 13.43 -40.76 37.15
C LYS A 630 12.63 -40.27 38.38
N ALA A 631 11.35 -40.01 38.08
CA ALA A 631 10.14 -40.69 38.59
C ALA A 631 9.74 -40.67 40.09
N ALA A 632 8.44 -40.33 40.25
CA ALA A 632 7.44 -40.92 41.15
C ALA A 632 7.13 -40.26 42.51
N ASN A 633 6.00 -39.53 42.50
CA ASN A 633 4.75 -39.84 43.21
C ASN A 633 4.62 -39.64 44.75
N GLN A 634 3.43 -39.11 45.10
CA GLN A 634 2.68 -39.23 46.37
C GLN A 634 2.83 -38.18 47.48
N LYS A 635 1.79 -37.32 47.58
CA LYS A 635 1.08 -36.95 48.84
C LYS A 635 0.38 -38.20 49.41
N PRO A 636 0.02 -38.34 50.71
CA PRO A 636 -0.73 -37.31 51.45
C PRO A 636 -0.63 -37.28 53.00
N SER A 637 -1.34 -36.28 53.55
CA SER A 637 -2.28 -36.37 54.68
C SER A 637 -1.99 -35.56 55.95
N LYS A 638 -3.05 -34.86 56.36
CA LYS A 638 -3.24 -34.06 57.56
C LYS A 638 -3.27 -34.94 58.82
N LYS A 639 -2.82 -34.38 59.95
CA LYS A 639 -3.47 -34.59 61.27
C LYS A 639 -3.20 -33.42 62.22
N GLU A 640 -4.29 -32.94 62.81
CA GLU A 640 -4.36 -31.95 63.88
C GLU A 640 -3.73 -32.48 65.17
N LEU A 641 -3.17 -31.60 66.00
CA LEU A 641 -3.45 -31.55 67.44
C LEU A 641 -2.88 -30.30 68.09
N ALA A 642 -3.62 -29.82 69.09
CA ALA A 642 -3.57 -28.50 69.66
C ALA A 642 -2.73 -28.38 70.95
N LYS A 643 -2.46 -27.11 71.29
CA LYS A 643 -2.16 -26.50 72.62
C LYS A 643 -0.71 -26.50 73.13
N GLY A 644 -0.24 -25.28 73.39
CA GLY A 644 0.84 -24.98 74.33
C GLY A 644 1.52 -23.62 74.10
N LYS A 645 0.85 -22.50 74.41
CA LYS A 645 1.50 -21.17 74.42
C LYS A 645 2.43 -21.08 75.63
N SER A 646 3.74 -21.02 75.40
CA SER A 646 4.73 -20.60 76.40
C SER A 646 5.39 -19.29 75.95
N LYS A 647 5.71 -18.44 76.94
CA LYS A 647 6.21 -17.06 76.80
C LYS A 647 7.53 -16.92 76.02
N ALA A 648 8.20 -18.01 75.67
CA ALA A 648 9.48 -18.04 74.96
C ALA A 648 9.36 -18.03 73.42
N SER A 649 8.17 -18.23 72.84
CA SER A 649 8.00 -18.15 71.37
C SER A 649 7.92 -16.72 70.86
N LYS A 650 7.48 -15.77 71.69
CA LYS A 650 7.27 -14.37 71.30
C LYS A 650 8.58 -13.59 71.09
N GLU A 651 9.60 -13.83 71.91
CA GLU A 651 10.91 -13.16 71.76
C GLU A 651 11.70 -13.68 70.54
N LYS A 652 11.48 -14.93 70.11
CA LYS A 652 12.11 -15.47 68.89
C LYS A 652 11.43 -14.98 67.61
N GLU A 653 10.11 -14.78 67.65
CA GLU A 653 9.31 -14.19 66.57
C GLU A 653 9.58 -12.69 66.39
N GLU A 654 9.82 -11.95 67.48
CA GLU A 654 10.20 -10.53 67.41
C GLU A 654 11.63 -10.34 66.87
N LYS A 655 12.59 -11.19 67.25
CA LYS A 655 13.95 -11.14 66.69
C LYS A 655 14.00 -11.52 65.20
N GLN A 656 13.22 -12.50 64.77
CA GLN A 656 13.12 -12.85 63.35
C GLN A 656 12.49 -11.72 62.53
N LYS A 657 11.49 -11.01 63.08
CA LYS A 657 10.90 -9.83 62.43
C LYS A 657 11.84 -8.64 62.37
N GLU A 658 12.69 -8.45 63.38
CA GLU A 658 13.74 -7.42 63.36
C GLU A 658 14.83 -7.73 62.33
N GLU A 659 15.26 -9.00 62.21
CA GLU A 659 16.23 -9.45 61.21
C GLU A 659 15.64 -9.42 59.78
N GLU A 660 14.37 -9.81 59.59
CA GLU A 660 13.65 -9.64 58.31
C GLU A 660 13.51 -8.17 57.93
N MET A 661 13.21 -7.30 58.89
CA MET A 661 13.05 -5.86 58.66
C MET A 661 14.40 -5.18 58.34
N GLN A 662 15.50 -5.62 58.96
CA GLN A 662 16.85 -5.17 58.60
C GLN A 662 17.29 -5.69 57.22
N LEU A 663 16.93 -6.92 56.86
CA LEU A 663 17.18 -7.47 55.53
C LEU A 663 16.34 -6.76 54.45
N LEU A 664 15.08 -6.45 54.72
CA LEU A 664 14.22 -5.60 53.89
C LEU A 664 14.80 -4.20 53.70
N GLN A 665 15.39 -3.63 54.76
CA GLN A 665 16.00 -2.31 54.70
C GLN A 665 17.32 -2.31 53.90
N LEU A 666 18.04 -3.44 53.90
CA LEU A 666 19.23 -3.67 53.06
C LEU A 666 18.86 -3.92 51.58
N ILE A 667 17.75 -4.61 51.32
CA ILE A 667 17.21 -4.86 49.96
C ILE A 667 16.66 -3.57 49.35
N LEU A 668 15.98 -2.73 50.14
CA LEU A 668 15.51 -1.41 49.70
C LEU A 668 16.66 -0.46 49.32
N GLN A 669 17.85 -0.64 49.91
CA GLN A 669 19.05 0.11 49.54
C GLN A 669 19.75 -0.44 48.29
N GLN A 670 19.42 -1.66 47.84
CA GLN A 670 20.02 -2.29 46.66
C GLN A 670 19.17 -2.16 45.39
N GLN A 671 17.93 -1.67 45.48
CA GLN A 671 17.02 -1.45 44.33
C GLN A 671 17.12 -0.05 43.68
N GLU A 672 18.05 0.81 44.10
CA GLU A 672 18.21 2.16 43.51
C GLU A 672 18.94 2.19 42.14
N GLY A 673 19.00 1.08 41.42
CA GLY A 673 19.65 1.04 40.11
C GLY A 673 19.21 -0.09 39.22
N GLU A 674 17.99 -0.04 38.68
CA GLU A 674 17.60 -0.61 37.38
C GLU A 674 16.16 -0.19 37.01
N GLY A 675 15.92 0.17 35.74
CA GLY A 675 14.69 0.82 35.28
C GLY A 675 13.44 -0.05 35.27
N GLY A 676 12.82 -0.27 36.45
CA GLY A 676 11.53 -0.94 36.60
C GLY A 676 10.32 0.01 36.47
N SER A 677 9.22 -0.50 35.89
CA SER A 677 7.90 0.16 35.89
C SER A 677 7.45 0.48 37.33
N TYR A 678 6.82 1.63 37.57
CA TYR A 678 6.32 1.98 38.91
C TYR A 678 5.11 1.10 39.25
N HIS A 679 5.19 0.38 40.37
CA HIS A 679 4.11 -0.46 40.86
C HIS A 679 3.32 0.28 41.94
N PRO A 680 2.06 0.65 41.70
CA PRO A 680 1.27 1.42 42.67
C PRO A 680 1.11 0.66 44.00
N PRO A 681 1.26 1.33 45.15
CA PRO A 681 1.10 0.68 46.45
C PRO A 681 -0.36 0.28 46.70
N MET A 682 -0.55 -0.77 47.51
CA MET A 682 -1.88 -1.24 47.93
C MET A 682 -2.52 -0.28 48.94
N ASP A 683 -3.75 0.15 48.65
CA ASP A 683 -4.57 0.95 49.56
C ASP A 683 -5.34 0.07 50.55
N HIS A 684 -4.72 -0.20 51.69
CA HIS A 684 -5.30 -1.01 52.76
C HIS A 684 -6.60 -0.41 53.31
N ALA A 685 -6.69 0.91 53.40
CA ALA A 685 -7.90 1.57 53.91
C ALA A 685 -9.06 1.43 52.92
N LEU A 686 -8.80 1.58 51.62
CA LEU A 686 -9.81 1.33 50.59
C LEU A 686 -10.25 -0.13 50.58
N TYR A 687 -9.33 -1.09 50.75
CA TYR A 687 -9.67 -2.51 50.87
C TYR A 687 -10.64 -2.78 52.02
N GLU A 688 -10.39 -2.21 53.21
CA GLU A 688 -11.30 -2.28 54.34
C GLU A 688 -12.67 -1.64 54.02
N TYR A 689 -12.67 -0.47 53.35
CA TYR A 689 -13.91 0.20 52.97
C TYR A 689 -14.76 -0.65 52.03
N ILE A 690 -14.13 -1.30 51.04
CA ILE A 690 -14.81 -2.22 50.11
C ILE A 690 -15.43 -3.38 50.90
N GLY A 691 -14.70 -3.95 51.87
CA GLY A 691 -15.22 -5.01 52.75
C GLY A 691 -16.43 -4.56 53.57
N GLU A 692 -16.37 -3.38 54.19
CA GLU A 692 -17.50 -2.83 54.95
C GLU A 692 -18.74 -2.56 54.08
N VAL A 693 -18.55 -1.92 52.93
CA VAL A 693 -19.64 -1.56 52.00
C VAL A 693 -20.26 -2.82 51.39
N SER A 694 -19.45 -3.82 51.05
CA SER A 694 -19.93 -5.12 50.53
C SER A 694 -20.77 -5.88 51.55
N ASN A 695 -20.42 -5.81 52.83
CA ASN A 695 -21.13 -6.52 53.89
C ASN A 695 -22.38 -5.79 54.39
N LYS A 696 -22.34 -4.45 54.45
CA LYS A 696 -23.41 -3.64 55.08
C LYS A 696 -24.37 -2.98 54.08
N ILE A 697 -23.89 -2.61 52.89
CA ILE A 697 -24.65 -1.77 51.94
C ILE A 697 -25.13 -2.60 50.74
N ARG A 698 -24.28 -3.44 50.15
CA ARG A 698 -24.66 -4.31 49.02
C ARG A 698 -25.95 -5.12 49.28
N PRO A 699 -26.22 -5.68 50.48
CA PRO A 699 -27.44 -6.46 50.73
C PRO A 699 -28.74 -5.66 50.89
N MET A 700 -28.71 -4.32 50.82
CA MET A 700 -29.92 -3.49 50.96
C MET A 700 -30.93 -3.74 49.84
N ALA A 701 -32.22 -3.53 50.13
CA ALA A 701 -33.31 -3.98 49.28
C ALA A 701 -33.47 -3.16 47.99
N THR A 702 -33.11 -1.88 48.03
CA THR A 702 -33.25 -0.97 46.88
C THR A 702 -31.95 -0.25 46.54
N THR A 703 -31.74 0.06 45.26
CA THR A 703 -30.61 0.91 44.83
C THR A 703 -30.66 2.29 45.47
N ARG A 704 -31.87 2.82 45.74
CA ARG A 704 -32.05 4.08 46.48
C ARG A 704 -31.44 3.98 47.89
N GLU A 705 -31.75 2.92 48.64
CA GLU A 705 -31.16 2.69 49.97
C GLU A 705 -29.64 2.54 49.90
N GLN A 706 -29.13 1.77 48.92
CA GLN A 706 -27.71 1.58 48.70
C GLN A 706 -26.98 2.91 48.47
N VAL A 707 -27.50 3.76 47.58
CA VAL A 707 -26.92 5.08 47.27
C VAL A 707 -26.91 5.99 48.50
N VAL A 708 -28.04 6.07 49.24
CA VAL A 708 -28.16 6.93 50.43
C VAL A 708 -27.18 6.47 51.52
N ALA A 709 -27.09 5.16 51.76
CA ALA A 709 -26.17 4.60 52.74
C ALA A 709 -24.70 4.81 52.34
N LEU A 710 -24.38 4.60 51.06
CA LEU A 710 -23.03 4.78 50.54
C LEU A 710 -22.57 6.25 50.64
N ALA A 711 -23.45 7.19 50.32
CA ALA A 711 -23.18 8.62 50.41
C ALA A 711 -22.84 9.05 51.84
N ARG A 712 -23.61 8.54 52.82
CA ARG A 712 -23.32 8.75 54.26
C ARG A 712 -21.98 8.13 54.64
N PHE A 713 -21.74 6.88 54.24
CA PHE A 713 -20.49 6.17 54.54
C PHE A 713 -19.27 6.96 54.04
N VAL A 714 -19.28 7.39 52.77
CA VAL A 714 -18.21 8.18 52.15
C VAL A 714 -18.00 9.49 52.91
N ALA A 715 -19.07 10.23 53.20
CA ALA A 715 -18.96 11.50 53.93
C ALA A 715 -18.32 11.29 55.31
N TYR A 716 -18.73 10.28 56.08
CA TYR A 716 -18.16 10.00 57.41
C TYR A 716 -16.70 9.53 57.36
N LYS A 717 -16.29 8.76 56.35
CA LYS A 717 -14.87 8.39 56.17
C LYS A 717 -13.99 9.58 55.76
N MET A 718 -14.59 10.68 55.30
CA MET A 718 -13.91 11.89 54.80
C MET A 718 -14.25 13.18 55.58
N GLY A 719 -14.54 13.07 56.87
CA GLY A 719 -14.67 14.21 57.80
C GLY A 719 -16.11 14.67 58.10
N GLY A 720 -17.12 13.91 57.68
CA GLY A 720 -18.53 14.15 57.99
C GLY A 720 -19.20 15.25 57.14
N PRO A 721 -20.46 15.61 57.45
CA PRO A 721 -21.17 16.70 56.77
C PRO A 721 -20.46 18.05 56.97
N VAL A 722 -20.45 18.88 55.92
CA VAL A 722 -19.89 20.24 55.91
C VAL A 722 -21.02 21.24 55.69
N GLU A 723 -21.23 22.16 56.63
CA GLU A 723 -22.27 23.18 56.50
C GLU A 723 -22.05 24.07 55.26
N ARG A 724 -23.14 24.53 54.64
CA ARG A 724 -23.09 25.47 53.50
C ARG A 724 -22.34 26.74 53.89
N GLY A 725 -21.44 27.20 53.03
CA GLY A 725 -20.61 28.38 53.27
C GLY A 725 -19.38 28.18 54.18
N LYS A 726 -19.22 27.00 54.83
CA LYS A 726 -18.07 26.70 55.70
C LYS A 726 -16.94 25.91 55.02
N LEU A 727 -16.95 25.80 53.69
CA LEU A 727 -15.89 25.08 52.96
C LEU A 727 -14.52 25.75 53.13
N SER A 728 -14.45 27.08 53.19
CA SER A 728 -13.21 27.85 53.42
C SER A 728 -12.58 27.58 54.79
N THR A 729 -13.39 27.20 55.78
CA THR A 729 -12.93 26.82 57.12
C THR A 729 -12.69 25.32 57.27
N PHE A 730 -13.00 24.51 56.24
CA PHE A 730 -12.80 23.07 56.26
C PHE A 730 -11.35 22.75 55.90
N SER A 731 -10.52 22.49 56.91
CA SER A 731 -9.07 22.28 56.76
C SER A 731 -8.72 20.93 56.11
N TYR A 732 -8.81 20.83 54.78
CA TYR A 732 -8.44 19.63 54.03
C TYR A 732 -7.01 19.66 53.46
N GLU A 733 -6.43 20.85 53.24
CA GLU A 733 -5.14 21.01 52.55
C GLU A 733 -3.94 20.55 53.37
N LEU A 734 -3.94 20.82 54.68
CA LEU A 734 -2.87 20.40 55.60
C LEU A 734 -2.77 18.86 55.70
N PRO A 735 -3.87 18.11 55.95
CA PRO A 735 -3.84 16.64 55.91
C PRO A 735 -3.34 16.06 54.58
N ILE A 736 -3.74 16.65 53.44
CA ILE A 736 -3.25 16.21 52.13
C ILE A 736 -1.73 16.42 51.99
N SER A 737 -1.24 17.58 52.43
CA SER A 737 0.20 17.91 52.39
C SER A 737 1.02 17.01 53.30
N GLN A 738 0.49 16.64 54.47
CA GLN A 738 1.10 15.66 55.38
C GLN A 738 1.21 14.29 54.71
N ILE A 739 0.15 13.79 54.04
CA ILE A 739 0.20 12.52 53.33
C ILE A 739 1.25 12.56 52.21
N LYS A 740 1.33 13.65 51.43
CA LYS A 740 2.37 13.82 50.39
C LYS A 740 3.78 13.74 50.95
N TYR A 741 4.01 14.42 52.07
CA TYR A 741 5.30 14.41 52.76
C TYR A 741 5.66 13.02 53.30
N GLU A 742 4.70 12.33 53.94
CA GLU A 742 4.88 10.98 54.45
C GLU A 742 5.20 9.97 53.35
N LEU A 743 4.49 10.04 52.22
CA LEU A 743 4.68 9.13 51.08
C LEU A 743 5.83 9.53 50.17
N LYS A 744 6.40 10.74 50.34
CA LYS A 744 7.33 11.37 49.39
C LYS A 744 6.84 11.32 47.95
N SER A 745 5.52 11.46 47.75
CA SER A 745 4.89 11.32 46.44
C SER A 745 3.70 12.26 46.30
N ASN A 746 3.44 12.71 45.07
CA ASN A 746 2.21 13.43 44.72
C ASN A 746 1.02 12.47 44.51
N ILE A 747 1.24 11.16 44.48
CA ILE A 747 0.24 10.11 44.29
C ILE A 747 -0.29 9.66 45.64
N LEU A 748 -1.59 9.84 45.87
CA LEU A 748 -2.26 9.57 47.13
C LEU A 748 -3.28 8.45 46.96
N PRO A 749 -3.16 7.34 47.71
CA PRO A 749 -4.22 6.35 47.81
C PRO A 749 -5.51 6.98 48.37
N ILE A 750 -6.64 6.81 47.68
CA ILE A 750 -7.89 7.50 48.00
C ILE A 750 -8.38 7.21 49.44
N GLY A 751 -8.13 6.01 49.97
CA GLY A 751 -8.50 5.58 51.32
C GLY A 751 -7.70 6.28 52.43
N ARG A 752 -6.54 6.87 52.11
CA ARG A 752 -5.74 7.68 53.05
C ARG A 752 -6.31 9.08 53.26
N VAL A 753 -7.16 9.58 52.35
CA VAL A 753 -7.78 10.91 52.49
C VAL A 753 -8.88 10.85 53.54
N LYS A 754 -8.61 11.36 54.75
CA LYS A 754 -9.56 11.38 55.89
C LYS A 754 -10.42 12.64 55.98
N THR A 755 -10.02 13.71 55.31
CA THR A 755 -10.76 14.98 55.23
C THR A 755 -10.84 15.39 53.76
N GLY A 756 -11.99 15.17 53.13
CA GLY A 756 -12.18 15.31 51.69
C GLY A 756 -13.22 16.37 51.33
N ILE A 757 -13.00 17.07 50.22
CA ILE A 757 -13.97 17.97 49.58
C ILE A 757 -14.65 17.23 48.42
N HIS A 758 -15.47 17.95 47.64
CA HIS A 758 -16.31 17.41 46.55
C HIS A 758 -15.62 16.33 45.71
N TYR A 759 -14.49 16.63 45.07
CA TYR A 759 -13.85 15.66 44.17
C TYR A 759 -13.24 14.44 44.87
N HIS A 760 -12.73 14.59 46.10
CA HIS A 760 -12.25 13.46 46.90
C HIS A 760 -13.42 12.50 47.19
N ARG A 761 -14.54 13.05 47.65
CA ARG A 761 -15.73 12.27 48.02
C ARG A 761 -16.40 11.64 46.81
N ALA A 762 -16.53 12.37 45.71
CA ALA A 762 -17.17 11.87 44.51
C ALA A 762 -16.38 10.71 43.87
N LEU A 763 -15.05 10.80 43.86
CA LEU A 763 -14.19 9.71 43.38
C LEU A 763 -14.31 8.48 44.29
N LEU A 764 -14.23 8.64 45.62
CA LEU A 764 -14.38 7.52 46.54
C LEU A 764 -15.78 6.88 46.44
N PHE A 765 -16.82 7.69 46.28
CA PHE A 765 -18.19 7.20 46.06
C PHE A 765 -18.27 6.34 44.81
N LYS A 766 -17.76 6.83 43.66
CA LYS A 766 -17.75 6.07 42.41
C LYS A 766 -16.96 4.76 42.56
N ALA A 767 -15.74 4.83 43.10
CA ALA A 767 -14.88 3.66 43.28
C ALA A 767 -15.52 2.58 44.18
N LEU A 768 -16.24 2.97 45.24
CA LEU A 768 -16.96 2.01 46.09
C LEU A 768 -18.26 1.52 45.44
N ALA A 769 -19.00 2.40 44.77
CA ALA A 769 -20.23 2.06 44.06
C ALA A 769 -20.00 0.99 42.97
N ASP A 770 -18.92 1.13 42.20
CA ASP A 770 -18.55 0.18 41.15
C ASP A 770 -18.25 -1.22 41.72
N ARG A 771 -17.65 -1.30 42.92
CA ARG A 771 -17.34 -2.57 43.60
C ARG A 771 -18.57 -3.30 44.14
N ILE A 772 -19.67 -2.57 44.37
CA ILE A 772 -20.96 -3.16 44.77
C ILE A 772 -22.02 -3.11 43.67
N ALA A 773 -21.62 -2.81 42.43
CA ALA A 773 -22.49 -2.72 41.25
C ALA A 773 -23.65 -1.72 41.40
N VAL A 774 -23.42 -0.58 42.07
CA VAL A 774 -24.37 0.53 42.11
C VAL A 774 -24.11 1.45 40.90
N PRO A 775 -25.03 1.55 39.93
CA PRO A 775 -24.80 2.35 38.73
C PRO A 775 -24.80 3.84 39.08
N CYS A 776 -23.66 4.50 38.87
CA CYS A 776 -23.52 5.94 39.06
C CYS A 776 -22.50 6.54 38.10
N SER A 777 -22.70 7.80 37.74
CA SER A 777 -21.71 8.59 37.01
C SER A 777 -20.77 9.32 37.97
N LEU A 778 -19.59 9.66 37.49
CA LEU A 778 -18.68 10.62 38.14
C LEU A 778 -18.52 11.83 37.21
N VAL A 779 -18.87 13.00 37.70
CA VAL A 779 -18.90 14.24 36.91
C VAL A 779 -17.99 15.28 37.55
N ARG A 780 -17.05 15.81 36.78
CA ARG A 780 -16.14 16.89 37.17
C ARG A 780 -16.80 18.24 36.86
N GLY A 781 -16.75 19.14 37.83
CA GLY A 781 -17.10 20.56 37.65
C GLY A 781 -15.89 21.46 37.74
N GLU A 782 -16.15 22.75 37.83
CA GLU A 782 -15.12 23.77 38.00
C GLU A 782 -14.66 23.88 39.47
N TYR A 783 -13.50 24.51 39.69
CA TYR A 783 -12.99 24.88 41.03
C TYR A 783 -13.05 23.75 42.08
N ASN A 784 -12.46 22.58 41.75
CA ASN A 784 -12.42 21.41 42.63
C ASN A 784 -13.80 20.81 42.99
N ARG A 785 -14.86 21.12 42.23
CA ARG A 785 -16.15 20.43 42.34
C ARG A 785 -16.15 19.14 41.54
N ALA A 786 -16.77 18.10 42.09
CA ALA A 786 -17.22 16.93 41.36
C ALA A 786 -18.40 16.33 42.12
N TRP A 787 -19.24 15.56 41.43
CA TRP A 787 -20.42 14.93 42.01
C TRP A 787 -20.72 13.60 41.33
N ASN A 788 -21.63 12.85 41.93
CA ASN A 788 -22.15 11.62 41.34
C ASN A 788 -23.61 11.82 40.95
N GLU A 789 -23.95 11.25 39.80
CA GLU A 789 -25.32 11.23 39.30
C GLU A 789 -25.80 9.77 39.27
N VAL A 790 -27.03 9.54 39.72
CA VAL A 790 -27.66 8.22 39.76
C VAL A 790 -29.02 8.29 39.09
N VAL A 791 -29.36 7.24 38.36
CA VAL A 791 -30.67 7.10 37.72
C VAL A 791 -31.49 6.12 38.54
N LEU A 792 -32.60 6.58 39.11
CA LEU A 792 -33.44 5.78 40.01
C LEU A 792 -34.89 5.82 39.54
N ASN A 793 -35.58 4.69 39.66
CA ASN A 793 -37.03 4.66 39.48
C ASN A 793 -37.70 5.51 40.56
N VAL A 794 -38.75 6.24 40.18
CA VAL A 794 -39.61 6.90 41.16
C VAL A 794 -40.34 5.79 41.91
N ASP A 795 -40.25 5.79 43.24
CA ASP A 795 -40.81 4.74 44.09
C ASP A 795 -42.30 4.52 43.72
N ASP A 796 -42.70 3.24 43.65
CA ASP A 796 -44.08 2.80 43.43
C ASP A 796 -44.99 3.42 44.51
N THR A 797 -45.52 4.62 44.24
CA THR A 797 -46.73 5.07 44.94
C THR A 797 -47.82 4.03 44.64
N ALA A 798 -48.64 3.71 45.63
CA ALA A 798 -49.61 2.60 45.68
C ALA A 798 -50.64 2.50 44.53
N ASN A 799 -50.51 3.30 43.46
CA ASN A 799 -51.33 3.32 42.26
C ASN A 799 -50.50 3.03 40.99
N GLY A 800 -49.79 1.90 40.92
CA GLY A 800 -49.44 1.18 39.68
C GLY A 800 -48.83 1.92 38.47
N ALA A 801 -48.43 3.19 38.59
CA ALA A 801 -47.94 4.01 37.50
C ALA A 801 -46.41 3.94 37.47
N LYS A 802 -45.87 3.20 36.50
CA LYS A 802 -44.44 3.18 36.19
C LYS A 802 -44.04 4.51 35.57
N TYR A 803 -43.57 5.44 36.39
CA TYR A 803 -42.92 6.65 35.91
C TYR A 803 -41.53 6.32 35.35
N PRO A 804 -41.06 7.07 34.34
CA PRO A 804 -39.70 6.89 33.84
C PRO A 804 -38.68 7.17 34.96
N PRO A 805 -37.53 6.47 34.96
CA PRO A 805 -36.47 6.72 35.92
C PRO A 805 -35.99 8.17 35.83
N LYS A 806 -35.69 8.77 36.99
CA LYS A 806 -35.21 10.15 37.12
C LYS A 806 -33.73 10.19 37.48
N LEU A 807 -33.04 11.22 36.99
CA LEU A 807 -31.65 11.53 37.33
C LEU A 807 -31.60 12.30 38.66
N TYR A 808 -30.74 11.86 39.57
CA TYR A 808 -30.49 12.52 40.85
C TYR A 808 -29.01 12.81 41.04
N VAL A 809 -28.69 13.98 41.59
CA VAL A 809 -27.37 14.33 42.11
C VAL A 809 -27.29 13.89 43.57
N VAL A 810 -26.22 13.18 43.91
CA VAL A 810 -25.95 12.71 45.27
C VAL A 810 -25.23 13.81 46.07
N ASP A 811 -25.87 14.32 47.12
CA ASP A 811 -25.20 15.21 48.06
C ASP A 811 -24.23 14.40 48.93
N LEU A 812 -22.93 14.70 48.82
CA LEU A 812 -21.85 14.10 49.61
C LEU A 812 -21.26 15.08 50.62
N MET A 813 -21.72 16.33 50.65
CA MET A 813 -21.09 17.42 51.39
C MET A 813 -22.00 17.97 52.47
N HIS A 814 -23.17 18.51 52.12
CA HIS A 814 -24.00 19.28 53.05
C HIS A 814 -24.97 18.39 53.81
N ILE A 815 -25.72 17.55 53.09
CA ILE A 815 -26.66 16.60 53.66
C ILE A 815 -26.37 15.23 53.03
N PRO A 816 -25.34 14.50 53.53
CA PRO A 816 -24.93 13.24 52.94
C PRO A 816 -26.07 12.23 52.73
N GLY A 817 -26.27 11.81 51.49
CA GLY A 817 -27.34 10.90 51.07
C GLY A 817 -28.66 11.58 50.69
N ARG A 818 -28.73 12.91 50.68
CA ARG A 818 -29.84 13.62 50.02
C ARG A 818 -29.71 13.45 48.51
N LEU A 819 -30.82 13.10 47.87
CA LEU A 819 -30.94 12.96 46.42
C LEU A 819 -31.67 14.18 45.86
N MET A 820 -30.98 14.97 45.04
CA MET A 820 -31.54 16.17 44.41
C MET A 820 -31.89 15.85 42.96
N GLU A 821 -33.14 16.11 42.52
CA GLU A 821 -33.49 15.93 41.10
C GLU A 821 -32.55 16.77 40.22
N GLY A 822 -32.03 16.19 39.14
CA GLY A 822 -30.85 16.70 38.43
C GLY A 822 -30.96 18.13 37.87
N ASP A 823 -32.19 18.58 37.60
CA ASP A 823 -32.59 19.89 37.09
C ASP A 823 -33.13 20.84 38.19
N SER A 824 -33.24 20.38 39.44
CA SER A 824 -33.69 21.21 40.55
C SER A 824 -32.73 22.37 40.83
N SER A 825 -33.28 23.48 41.32
CA SER A 825 -32.47 24.64 41.77
C SER A 825 -31.39 24.23 42.79
N GLU A 826 -31.71 23.25 43.62
CA GLU A 826 -30.81 22.71 44.65
C GLU A 826 -29.62 21.96 44.05
N ALA A 827 -29.87 21.11 43.04
CA ALA A 827 -28.82 20.42 42.29
C ALA A 827 -27.93 21.42 41.54
N VAL A 828 -28.51 22.44 40.91
CA VAL A 828 -27.74 23.49 40.21
C VAL A 828 -26.86 24.26 41.19
N GLN A 829 -27.35 24.60 42.38
CA GLN A 829 -26.55 25.24 43.43
C GLN A 829 -25.44 24.33 43.97
N TYR A 830 -25.68 23.02 44.07
CA TYR A 830 -24.65 22.06 44.50
C TYR A 830 -23.52 21.94 43.47
N LYS A 831 -23.85 22.02 42.17
CA LYS A 831 -22.90 21.96 41.05
C LYS A 831 -22.09 23.26 40.89
N LYS A 832 -22.64 24.40 41.32
CA LYS A 832 -22.03 25.74 41.21
C LYS A 832 -21.34 26.17 42.50
N LEU A 833 -20.53 27.23 42.38
CA LEU A 833 -19.71 27.74 43.48
C LEU A 833 -20.56 28.45 44.55
#